data_AF-A0A6G9FB61-F1
#
_entry.id   AF-A0A6G9FB61-F1
#
_cell.length_a   1.000
_cell.length_b   1.000
_cell.length_c   1.000
_cell.angle_alpha   90.00
_cell.angle_beta   90.00
_cell.angle_gamma   90.00
#
_symmetry.space_group_name_H-M   'P 1'
#
loop_
_entity.id
_entity.type
_entity.pdbx_description
1 polymer ?
#
loop_
_entity_poly.entity_id
_entity_poly.type
_entity_poly.pdbx_seq_one_letter_code
_entity_poly.pdbx_strand_id
1 'polypeptide(L)'
;MKPPTGRLTVSTPPATARQHGPGTLRGRLADRLVAAGHVRTAAVEAAFRTVPRHVFAPEVPVETAYADDVIPVRHAPDGRISSSVSAPWIQADMLEAARLQPGHNVLEIGSGGYNAALIAELVGPAGSVTTVDIDAAVTDRATGFLKATGHDHVRVITADAAHLPPDAVPAGSFDAVIVTVDTWDLPWIGLVADGGRLVAPLRIHQYVWSIGFTKRNGELISDEPLTVCGFVPVQGAGAWNTNHRIVPRHGIHLAFEDGTPRPVDHLAPAFDRPRTEIRTNVTVGGAEPFDTLQLYLAGALPGFCRLSVDPDHDTGIICPPPRTWPAAAIVRGTSLARLAHDRIGDDERGKGVHEFVIHGYGPAGRQAACEMAEQVRHWQRNHRAAACPHITVIPRTAESADPCAAHIIEKQYTRLAIRWPVVPGTAALLTDDEGRYLLHLRSANKPIRGAGRWSLLGGTTEGGETCDDAIVRDLREETGLTVPDLTPFATVDTLDANGAFKDRVRVYHGTLDRPAHEIELSEGVQLRWTRVDDTAEMSMDPGTAAVIREHRRNPRPRLDADGTPPTIQVREPSDHRSRSIVGAHLVLVRDGAVLLGKRHPDSAFAPSTWHLPAGHRERGESALACTVREAAEETGLIIAEGDLRLVHTLDLLDVGSTIPRLQLFFKASRWQGEPRVLEPDRCTEWRWWPLNALPEQLVDYTRTALTAIAHEQPYTDMVRTS
;
A
#
# COMPACT_ATOMS: atom_id res chain seq x y z
N MET A 1 -26.89 -18.57 7.65
CA MET A 1 -27.84 -18.12 8.71
C MET A 1 -28.57 -16.90 8.17
N LYS A 2 -29.91 -16.87 8.20
CA LYS A 2 -30.73 -15.73 7.71
C LYS A 2 -30.21 -14.40 8.31
N PRO A 3 -30.14 -13.31 7.54
CA PRO A 3 -29.71 -12.02 8.06
C PRO A 3 -30.82 -11.46 8.98
N PRO A 4 -30.48 -10.78 10.08
CA PRO A 4 -31.48 -10.11 10.89
C PRO A 4 -32.00 -8.90 10.12
N THR A 5 -33.20 -9.04 9.55
CA THR A 5 -34.07 -7.90 9.25
C THR A 5 -34.54 -7.32 10.58
N GLY A 6 -33.80 -6.34 11.09
CA GLY A 6 -34.15 -5.61 12.30
C GLY A 6 -33.68 -4.17 12.15
N ARG A 7 -34.60 -3.26 11.85
CA ARG A 7 -34.43 -1.84 12.20
C ARG A 7 -34.09 -1.79 13.69
N LEU A 8 -32.91 -1.29 14.05
CA LEU A 8 -32.64 -0.86 15.41
C LEU A 8 -33.49 0.39 15.68
N THR A 9 -34.75 0.20 16.04
CA THR A 9 -35.49 1.20 16.80
C THR A 9 -34.92 1.21 18.21
N VAL A 10 -33.95 2.10 18.45
CA VAL A 10 -33.57 2.47 19.80
C VAL A 10 -34.75 3.21 20.41
N SER A 11 -35.48 2.54 21.30
CA SER A 11 -36.46 3.18 22.17
C SER A 11 -35.70 3.99 23.22
N THR A 12 -35.50 5.27 22.95
CA THR A 12 -35.00 6.23 23.93
C THR A 12 -36.04 6.36 25.06
N PRO A 13 -35.67 6.23 26.34
CA PRO A 13 -36.57 6.63 27.43
C PRO A 13 -36.91 8.12 27.29
N PRO A 14 -38.07 8.61 27.78
CA PRO A 14 -38.38 10.03 27.73
C PRO A 14 -37.46 10.77 28.70
N ALA A 15 -36.26 11.11 28.23
CA ALA A 15 -35.45 12.13 28.86
C ALA A 15 -36.16 13.45 28.59
N THR A 16 -36.49 14.16 29.66
CA THR A 16 -36.76 15.60 29.64
C THR A 16 -35.52 16.30 29.08
N ALA A 17 -35.39 16.32 27.75
CA ALA A 17 -34.32 17.02 27.06
C ALA A 17 -34.51 18.50 27.37
N ARG A 18 -33.62 19.06 28.20
CA ARG A 18 -33.46 20.51 28.29
C ARG A 18 -33.19 20.99 26.87
N GLN A 19 -34.15 21.66 26.24
CA GLN A 19 -33.96 22.33 24.97
C GLN A 19 -32.92 23.42 25.20
N HIS A 20 -31.72 23.22 24.64
CA HIS A 20 -30.65 24.20 24.75
C HIS A 20 -30.88 25.25 23.67
N GLY A 21 -30.81 26.54 24.02
CA GLY A 21 -30.98 27.62 23.05
C GLY A 21 -29.94 27.54 21.92
N PRO A 22 -30.24 28.10 20.72
CA PRO A 22 -29.35 28.02 19.55
C PRO A 22 -27.92 28.51 19.81
N GLY A 23 -27.74 29.53 20.66
CA GLY A 23 -26.41 30.03 21.04
C GLY A 23 -25.59 29.02 21.86
N THR A 24 -26.23 28.24 22.73
CA THR A 24 -25.56 27.18 23.50
C THR A 24 -25.14 26.02 22.59
N LEU A 25 -25.99 25.63 21.64
CA LEU A 25 -25.67 24.58 20.67
C LEU A 25 -24.51 25.01 19.75
N ARG A 26 -24.49 26.28 19.32
CA ARG A 26 -23.38 26.85 18.56
C ARG A 26 -22.06 26.81 19.34
N GLY A 27 -22.08 27.26 20.60
CA GLY A 27 -20.91 27.21 21.47
C GLY A 27 -20.35 25.80 21.63
N ARG A 28 -21.23 24.81 21.88
CA ARG A 28 -20.84 23.40 21.98
C ARG A 28 -20.31 22.80 20.69
N LEU A 29 -20.81 23.23 19.53
CA LEU A 29 -20.24 22.81 18.25
C LEU A 29 -18.80 23.33 18.12
N ALA A 30 -18.58 24.62 18.35
CA ALA A 30 -17.23 25.20 18.32
C ALA A 30 -16.27 24.50 19.30
N ASP A 31 -16.72 24.26 20.55
CA ASP A 31 -15.91 23.55 21.56
C ASP A 31 -15.49 22.15 21.08
N ARG A 32 -16.41 21.40 20.44
CA ARG A 32 -16.11 20.07 19.87
C ARG A 32 -15.10 20.15 18.72
N LEU A 33 -15.25 21.13 17.83
CA LEU A 33 -14.35 21.30 16.68
C LEU A 33 -12.94 21.70 17.14
N VAL A 34 -12.81 22.53 18.17
CA VAL A 34 -11.52 22.87 18.80
C VAL A 34 -10.91 21.63 19.47
N ALA A 35 -11.69 20.90 20.27
CA ALA A 35 -11.20 19.70 20.96
C ALA A 35 -10.76 18.58 19.99
N ALA A 36 -11.39 18.50 18.81
CA ALA A 36 -11.03 17.56 17.75
C ALA A 36 -9.88 18.05 16.85
N GLY A 37 -9.41 19.29 17.00
CA GLY A 37 -8.30 19.86 16.23
C GLY A 37 -8.68 20.40 14.84
N HIS A 38 -9.97 20.43 14.48
CA HIS A 38 -10.44 21.01 13.21
C HIS A 38 -10.41 22.54 13.23
N VAL A 39 -10.69 23.15 14.38
CA VAL A 39 -10.48 24.58 14.62
C VAL A 39 -9.19 24.76 15.42
N ARG A 40 -8.26 25.52 14.87
CA ARG A 40 -6.86 25.66 15.32
C ARG A 40 -6.53 27.10 15.68
N THR A 41 -7.24 28.08 15.13
CA THR A 41 -6.99 29.51 15.34
C THR A 41 -8.16 30.21 16.00
N ALA A 42 -7.85 31.24 16.80
CA ALA A 42 -8.85 32.04 17.51
C ALA A 42 -9.81 32.77 16.55
N ALA A 43 -9.33 33.14 15.35
CA ALA A 43 -10.15 33.79 14.33
C ALA A 43 -11.25 32.86 13.79
N VAL A 44 -10.89 31.61 13.44
CA VAL A 44 -11.86 30.61 12.97
C VAL A 44 -12.82 30.24 14.10
N GLU A 45 -12.33 30.08 15.33
CA GLU A 45 -13.19 29.84 16.49
C GLU A 45 -14.23 30.95 16.66
N ALA A 46 -13.80 32.21 16.61
CA ALA A 46 -14.69 33.36 16.73
C ALA A 46 -15.77 33.36 15.64
N ALA A 47 -15.40 33.11 14.38
CA ALA A 47 -16.35 33.03 13.27
C ALA A 47 -17.42 31.95 13.51
N PHE A 48 -17.03 30.75 13.92
CA PHE A 48 -17.97 29.66 14.24
C PHE A 48 -18.88 29.99 15.45
N ARG A 49 -18.37 30.76 16.42
CA ARG A 49 -19.17 31.23 17.57
C ARG A 49 -20.10 32.39 17.23
N THR A 50 -19.87 33.11 16.14
CA THR A 50 -20.69 34.24 15.67
C THR A 50 -21.79 33.79 14.72
N VAL A 51 -21.45 33.06 13.65
CA VAL A 51 -22.37 32.79 12.54
C VAL A 51 -23.45 31.75 12.93
N PRO A 52 -24.75 32.09 12.87
CA PRO A 52 -25.84 31.19 13.28
C PRO A 52 -26.15 30.15 12.21
N ARG A 53 -25.44 29.01 12.20
CA ARG A 53 -25.60 27.91 11.22
C ARG A 53 -27.06 27.49 10.97
N HIS A 54 -27.88 27.42 12.02
CA HIS A 54 -29.30 27.07 11.93
C HIS A 54 -30.15 28.01 11.05
N VAL A 55 -29.73 29.27 10.84
CA VAL A 55 -30.43 30.20 9.93
C VAL A 55 -30.25 29.79 8.46
N PHE A 56 -29.15 29.11 8.13
CA PHE A 56 -28.85 28.64 6.77
C PHE A 56 -29.45 27.26 6.46
N ALA A 57 -30.08 26.62 7.46
CA ALA A 57 -30.74 25.33 7.34
C ALA A 57 -32.08 25.31 8.13
N PRO A 58 -33.04 26.21 7.82
CA PRO A 58 -34.30 26.33 8.56
C PRO A 58 -35.22 25.10 8.41
N GLU A 59 -34.94 24.22 7.44
CA GLU A 59 -35.73 23.02 7.17
C GLU A 59 -35.52 21.90 8.20
N VAL A 60 -34.42 21.95 8.97
CA VAL A 60 -34.08 20.92 9.95
C VAL A 60 -34.18 21.46 11.38
N PRO A 61 -34.38 20.60 12.39
CA PRO A 61 -34.29 21.00 13.78
C PRO A 61 -32.96 21.69 14.10
N VAL A 62 -32.97 22.66 15.01
CA VAL A 62 -31.77 23.43 15.39
C VAL A 62 -30.65 22.51 15.89
N GLU A 63 -30.99 21.44 16.61
CA GLU A 63 -30.06 20.41 17.07
C GLU A 63 -29.37 19.71 15.90
N THR A 64 -30.11 19.39 14.83
CA THR A 64 -29.57 18.81 13.60
C THR A 64 -28.67 19.81 12.88
N ALA A 65 -29.04 21.10 12.86
CA ALA A 65 -28.22 22.13 12.25
C ALA A 65 -26.84 22.29 12.91
N TYR A 66 -26.72 21.95 14.20
CA TYR A 66 -25.46 21.97 14.96
C TYR A 66 -24.87 20.57 15.20
N ALA A 67 -25.41 19.53 14.57
CA ALA A 67 -24.71 18.25 14.44
C ALA A 67 -23.47 18.44 13.56
N ASP A 68 -22.43 17.66 13.83
CA ASP A 68 -21.22 17.69 13.01
C ASP A 68 -21.39 16.77 11.78
N ASP A 69 -22.39 17.09 10.97
CA ASP A 69 -22.84 16.27 9.84
C ASP A 69 -23.34 17.15 8.69
N VAL A 70 -23.42 16.56 7.51
CA VAL A 70 -23.93 17.20 6.29
C VAL A 70 -25.44 17.34 6.34
N ILE A 71 -25.97 18.45 5.81
CA ILE A 71 -27.41 18.68 5.71
C ILE A 71 -27.78 18.76 4.23
N PRO A 72 -28.46 17.74 3.67
CA PRO A 72 -28.97 17.79 2.30
C PRO A 72 -30.01 18.90 2.17
N VAL A 73 -29.81 19.81 1.19
CA VAL A 73 -30.71 20.95 0.95
C VAL A 73 -31.56 20.72 -0.29
N ARG A 74 -30.99 20.10 -1.32
CA ARG A 74 -31.67 19.87 -2.60
C ARG A 74 -31.31 18.52 -3.19
N HIS A 75 -32.28 17.94 -3.90
CA HIS A 75 -32.10 16.72 -4.69
C HIS A 75 -32.36 17.02 -6.16
N ALA A 76 -31.55 16.42 -7.03
CA ALA A 76 -31.77 16.36 -8.46
C ALA A 76 -32.99 15.45 -8.77
N PRO A 77 -33.56 15.53 -9.99
CA PRO A 77 -34.71 14.71 -10.38
C PRO A 77 -34.51 13.19 -10.27
N ASP A 78 -33.26 12.73 -10.32
CA ASP A 78 -32.86 11.33 -10.15
C ASP A 78 -32.69 10.91 -8.68
N GLY A 79 -32.99 11.80 -7.73
CA GLY A 79 -32.90 11.57 -6.29
C GLY A 79 -31.51 11.80 -5.68
N ARG A 80 -30.49 12.14 -6.48
CA ARG A 80 -29.15 12.46 -5.94
C ARG A 80 -29.15 13.82 -5.25
N ILE A 81 -28.37 13.97 -4.18
CA ILE A 81 -28.17 15.28 -3.54
C ILE A 81 -27.46 16.21 -4.51
N SER A 82 -28.08 17.34 -4.84
CA SER A 82 -27.52 18.35 -5.76
C SER A 82 -26.97 19.57 -5.02
N SER A 83 -27.35 19.78 -3.76
CA SER A 83 -26.82 20.83 -2.88
C SER A 83 -26.99 20.45 -1.41
N SER A 84 -26.04 20.85 -0.57
CA SER A 84 -26.02 20.56 0.86
C SER A 84 -25.26 21.64 1.63
N VAL A 85 -25.60 21.84 2.91
CA VAL A 85 -24.71 22.53 3.85
C VAL A 85 -23.68 21.52 4.34
N SER A 86 -22.40 21.75 4.00
CA SER A 86 -21.29 20.86 4.37
C SER A 86 -21.16 20.70 5.88
N ALA A 87 -20.63 19.55 6.32
CA ALA A 87 -20.38 19.30 7.74
C ALA A 87 -19.46 20.40 8.34
N PRO A 88 -19.69 20.82 9.60
CA PRO A 88 -18.87 21.84 10.25
C PRO A 88 -17.36 21.53 10.26
N TRP A 89 -16.96 20.28 10.53
CA TRP A 89 -15.55 19.92 10.61
C TRP A 89 -14.77 20.20 9.31
N ILE A 90 -15.33 19.86 8.15
CA ILE A 90 -14.63 20.07 6.86
C ILE A 90 -14.57 21.55 6.49
N GLN A 91 -15.59 22.34 6.87
CA GLN A 91 -15.57 23.79 6.67
C GLN A 91 -14.50 24.45 7.56
N ALA A 92 -14.37 24.01 8.82
CA ALA A 92 -13.31 24.48 9.70
C ALA A 92 -11.92 24.17 9.12
N ASP A 93 -11.67 22.92 8.70
CA ASP A 93 -10.39 22.54 8.11
C ASP A 93 -10.06 23.32 6.83
N MET A 94 -11.06 23.58 5.97
CA MET A 94 -10.88 24.38 4.77
C MET A 94 -10.60 25.86 5.07
N LEU A 95 -11.23 26.44 6.09
CA LEU A 95 -10.99 27.83 6.50
C LEU A 95 -9.61 28.01 7.14
N GLU A 96 -9.18 27.04 7.95
CA GLU A 96 -7.82 27.02 8.49
C GLU A 96 -6.79 26.89 7.36
N ALA A 97 -7.03 26.01 6.38
CA ALA A 97 -6.17 25.87 5.21
C ALA A 97 -6.16 27.12 4.30
N ALA A 98 -7.23 27.92 4.32
CA ALA A 98 -7.33 29.16 3.57
C ALA A 98 -6.56 30.32 4.21
N ARG A 99 -6.20 30.23 5.50
CA ARG A 99 -5.39 31.22 6.24
C ARG A 99 -5.83 32.67 6.04
N LEU A 100 -7.14 32.89 6.01
CA LEU A 100 -7.73 34.19 5.72
C LEU A 100 -7.29 35.25 6.74
N GLN A 101 -7.03 36.47 6.26
CA GLN A 101 -6.68 37.62 7.08
C GLN A 101 -7.70 38.74 6.88
N PRO A 102 -7.84 39.65 7.87
CA PRO A 102 -8.60 40.88 7.68
C PRO A 102 -8.14 41.66 6.44
N GLY A 103 -9.08 42.11 5.61
CA GLY A 103 -8.78 42.84 4.38
C GLY A 103 -8.66 42.00 3.11
N HIS A 104 -8.64 40.67 3.21
CA HIS A 104 -8.56 39.80 2.02
C HIS A 104 -9.81 39.89 1.14
N ASN A 105 -9.60 39.76 -0.17
CA ASN A 105 -10.62 39.56 -1.19
C ASN A 105 -10.74 38.05 -1.48
N VAL A 106 -11.89 37.47 -1.18
CA VAL A 106 -12.09 36.01 -1.22
C VAL A 106 -13.18 35.64 -2.21
N LEU A 107 -12.89 34.63 -3.03
CA LEU A 107 -13.87 33.98 -3.90
C LEU A 107 -14.29 32.65 -3.29
N GLU A 108 -15.59 32.43 -3.14
CA GLU A 108 -16.18 31.12 -2.88
C GLU A 108 -16.86 30.57 -4.14
N ILE A 109 -16.63 29.29 -4.44
CA ILE A 109 -17.28 28.56 -5.54
C ILE A 109 -18.15 27.44 -4.96
N GLY A 110 -19.47 27.58 -5.08
CA GLY A 110 -20.51 26.76 -4.44
C GLY A 110 -21.16 27.52 -3.27
N SER A 111 -22.28 28.21 -3.54
CA SER A 111 -22.84 29.20 -2.60
C SER A 111 -23.89 28.59 -1.67
N GLY A 112 -23.46 28.03 -0.53
CA GLY A 112 -24.38 27.64 0.55
C GLY A 112 -24.80 28.80 1.49
N GLY A 113 -24.19 29.98 1.35
CA GLY A 113 -24.38 31.14 2.21
C GLY A 113 -23.69 31.04 3.58
N TYR A 114 -23.76 29.88 4.25
CA TYR A 114 -23.18 29.73 5.59
C TYR A 114 -21.65 29.90 5.61
N ASN A 115 -20.96 29.29 4.66
CA ASN A 115 -19.50 29.39 4.57
C ASN A 115 -19.07 30.79 4.09
N ALA A 116 -19.79 31.42 3.15
CA ALA A 116 -19.61 32.83 2.82
C ALA A 116 -19.71 33.76 4.04
N ALA A 117 -20.66 33.51 4.96
CA ALA A 117 -20.79 34.28 6.20
C ALA A 117 -19.60 34.05 7.14
N LEU A 118 -19.10 32.81 7.27
CA LEU A 118 -17.88 32.53 8.04
C LEU A 118 -16.65 33.24 7.44
N ILE A 119 -16.52 33.23 6.11
CA ILE A 119 -15.45 33.95 5.39
C ILE A 119 -15.56 35.46 5.67
N ALA A 120 -16.77 36.03 5.61
CA ALA A 120 -17.01 37.45 5.86
C ALA A 120 -16.59 37.88 7.27
N GLU A 121 -16.87 37.07 8.29
CA GLU A 121 -16.39 37.31 9.66
C GLU A 121 -14.85 37.30 9.76
N LEU A 122 -14.18 36.43 8.99
CA LEU A 122 -12.72 36.30 9.01
C LEU A 122 -12.00 37.46 8.30
N VAL A 123 -12.51 37.90 7.16
CA VAL A 123 -11.90 39.02 6.40
C VAL A 123 -12.31 40.38 6.93
N GLY A 124 -13.39 40.45 7.70
CA GLY A 124 -13.88 41.65 8.33
C GLY A 124 -14.31 42.75 7.34
N PRO A 125 -14.66 43.94 7.84
CA PRO A 125 -15.26 45.01 7.03
C PRO A 125 -14.30 45.65 6.01
N ALA A 126 -12.99 45.41 6.14
CA ALA A 126 -11.98 45.88 5.19
C ALA A 126 -11.77 44.90 4.01
N GLY A 127 -12.25 43.66 4.13
CA GLY A 127 -12.17 42.64 3.09
C GLY A 127 -13.42 42.58 2.23
N SER A 128 -13.43 41.68 1.26
CA SER A 128 -14.59 41.43 0.41
C SER A 128 -14.78 39.94 0.14
N VAL A 129 -16.05 39.53 0.01
CA VAL A 129 -16.41 38.14 -0.30
C VAL A 129 -17.31 38.13 -1.52
N THR A 130 -16.90 37.38 -2.54
CA THR A 130 -17.72 37.04 -3.70
C THR A 130 -18.01 35.55 -3.66
N THR A 131 -19.28 35.15 -3.67
CA THR A 131 -19.70 33.74 -3.69
C THR A 131 -20.52 33.45 -4.93
N VAL A 132 -20.26 32.31 -5.57
CA VAL A 132 -20.80 31.97 -6.88
C VAL A 132 -21.43 30.59 -6.87
N ASP A 133 -22.62 30.45 -7.46
CA ASP A 133 -23.24 29.16 -7.75
C ASP A 133 -23.95 29.20 -9.11
N ILE A 134 -24.09 28.05 -9.76
CA ILE A 134 -24.74 27.95 -11.07
C ILE A 134 -26.28 27.89 -10.94
N ASP A 135 -26.80 27.44 -9.79
CA ASP A 135 -28.23 27.30 -9.54
C ASP A 135 -28.81 28.58 -8.90
N ALA A 136 -29.69 29.27 -9.65
CA ALA A 136 -30.36 30.49 -9.19
C ALA A 136 -31.12 30.29 -7.85
N ALA A 137 -31.72 29.12 -7.63
CA ALA A 137 -32.43 28.85 -6.39
C ALA A 137 -31.49 28.78 -5.17
N VAL A 138 -30.25 28.34 -5.40
CA VAL A 138 -29.21 28.29 -4.36
C VAL A 138 -28.72 29.71 -4.04
N THR A 139 -28.46 30.54 -5.07
CA THR A 139 -28.05 31.93 -4.88
C THR A 139 -29.12 32.82 -4.25
N ASP A 140 -30.40 32.64 -4.62
CA ASP A 140 -31.51 33.40 -4.05
C ASP A 140 -31.65 33.12 -2.55
N ARG A 141 -31.56 31.84 -2.17
CA ARG A 141 -31.57 31.38 -0.78
C ARG A 141 -30.39 31.95 0.01
N ALA A 142 -29.17 31.85 -0.55
CA ALA A 142 -27.96 32.38 0.09
C ALA A 142 -28.08 33.89 0.35
N THR A 143 -28.55 34.66 -0.65
CA THR A 143 -28.79 36.10 -0.54
C THR A 143 -29.74 36.43 0.61
N GLY A 144 -30.86 35.70 0.72
CA GLY A 144 -31.83 35.89 1.81
C GLY A 144 -31.23 35.66 3.19
N PHE A 145 -30.46 34.57 3.37
CA PHE A 145 -29.87 34.23 4.67
C PHE A 145 -28.68 35.11 5.06
N LEU A 146 -27.85 35.50 4.09
CA LEU A 146 -26.76 36.45 4.32
C LEU A 146 -27.33 37.78 4.82
N LYS A 147 -28.39 38.28 4.18
CA LYS A 147 -29.11 39.48 4.66
C LYS A 147 -29.70 39.28 6.07
N ALA A 148 -30.33 38.13 6.33
CA ALA A 148 -30.93 37.84 7.63
C ALA A 148 -29.91 37.73 8.78
N THR A 149 -28.63 37.50 8.46
CA THR A 149 -27.54 37.36 9.43
C THR A 149 -26.61 38.57 9.50
N GLY A 150 -26.88 39.65 8.75
CA GLY A 150 -26.07 40.87 8.75
C GLY A 150 -24.87 40.85 7.79
N HIS A 151 -24.82 39.89 6.87
CA HIS A 151 -23.75 39.70 5.89
C HIS A 151 -24.19 40.13 4.47
N ASP A 152 -24.99 41.19 4.36
CA ASP A 152 -25.53 41.70 3.09
C ASP A 152 -24.48 42.33 2.15
N HIS A 153 -23.27 42.58 2.68
CA HIS A 153 -22.10 43.03 1.91
C HIS A 153 -21.41 41.90 1.13
N VAL A 154 -21.77 40.63 1.37
CA VAL A 154 -21.30 39.51 0.55
C VAL A 154 -21.94 39.56 -0.83
N ARG A 155 -21.12 39.58 -1.88
CA ARG A 155 -21.59 39.60 -3.27
C ARG A 155 -21.92 38.19 -3.73
N VAL A 156 -23.21 37.90 -3.93
CA VAL A 156 -23.70 36.61 -4.46
C VAL A 156 -23.89 36.72 -5.98
N ILE A 157 -23.37 35.76 -6.75
CA ILE A 157 -23.46 35.74 -8.22
C ILE A 157 -23.99 34.39 -8.70
N THR A 158 -24.98 34.42 -9.59
CA THR A 158 -25.45 33.24 -10.30
C THR A 158 -24.68 33.09 -11.61
N ALA A 159 -23.73 32.17 -11.68
CA ALA A 159 -22.91 31.91 -12.87
C ALA A 159 -22.26 30.52 -12.83
N ASP A 160 -21.87 30.02 -14.01
CA ASP A 160 -20.92 28.91 -14.07
C ASP A 160 -19.54 29.41 -13.62
N ALA A 161 -19.01 28.84 -12.54
CA ALA A 161 -17.73 29.24 -11.98
C ALA A 161 -16.54 29.03 -12.94
N ALA A 162 -16.66 28.15 -13.95
CA ALA A 162 -15.65 28.02 -15.00
C ALA A 162 -15.49 29.31 -15.83
N HIS A 163 -16.52 30.17 -15.85
CA HIS A 163 -16.60 31.40 -16.64
C HIS A 163 -17.14 32.56 -15.81
N LEU A 164 -16.36 33.01 -14.81
CA LEU A 164 -16.74 34.15 -13.99
C LEU A 164 -16.94 35.43 -14.83
N PRO A 165 -17.99 36.22 -14.55
CA PRO A 165 -18.15 37.54 -15.15
C PRO A 165 -16.91 38.42 -14.90
N PRO A 166 -16.44 39.21 -15.88
CA PRO A 166 -15.24 40.04 -15.71
C PRO A 166 -15.33 41.04 -14.54
N ASP A 167 -16.53 41.53 -14.25
CA ASP A 167 -16.80 42.46 -13.15
C ASP A 167 -16.89 41.76 -11.78
N ALA A 168 -16.92 40.42 -11.73
CA ALA A 168 -16.88 39.63 -10.50
C ALA A 168 -15.46 39.51 -9.93
N VAL A 169 -14.44 39.70 -10.77
CA VAL A 169 -13.03 39.67 -10.36
C VAL A 169 -12.65 41.09 -9.89
N PRO A 170 -12.05 41.26 -8.70
CA PRO A 170 -11.54 42.57 -8.27
C PRO A 170 -10.50 43.08 -9.27
N ALA A 171 -10.11 44.36 -9.20
CA ALA A 171 -9.15 44.99 -10.12
C ALA A 171 -7.75 44.32 -10.18
N GLY A 172 -7.53 43.23 -9.44
CA GLY A 172 -6.37 42.35 -9.47
C GLY A 172 -6.77 40.87 -9.36
N SER A 173 -6.21 40.17 -8.38
CA SER A 173 -6.48 38.75 -8.09
C SER A 173 -7.16 38.60 -6.73
N PHE A 174 -7.69 37.42 -6.44
CA PHE A 174 -8.18 37.08 -5.10
C PHE A 174 -7.02 36.66 -4.20
N ASP A 175 -7.06 37.09 -2.94
CA ASP A 175 -6.12 36.66 -1.91
C ASP A 175 -6.37 35.19 -1.52
N ALA A 176 -7.63 34.75 -1.60
CA ALA A 176 -8.00 33.35 -1.47
C ALA A 176 -9.17 32.92 -2.38
N VAL A 177 -9.12 31.67 -2.84
CA VAL A 177 -10.23 30.99 -3.53
C VAL A 177 -10.58 29.73 -2.75
N ILE A 178 -11.85 29.57 -2.36
CA ILE A 178 -12.36 28.41 -1.62
C ILE A 178 -13.44 27.74 -2.47
N VAL A 179 -13.20 26.49 -2.87
CA VAL A 179 -14.13 25.69 -3.67
C VAL A 179 -14.88 24.75 -2.73
N THR A 180 -16.21 24.74 -2.75
CA THR A 180 -17.07 23.91 -1.88
C THR A 180 -17.89 22.89 -2.68
N VAL A 181 -17.34 22.46 -3.81
CA VAL A 181 -17.86 21.42 -4.70
C VAL A 181 -16.73 20.46 -5.08
N ASP A 182 -17.07 19.21 -5.39
CA ASP A 182 -16.15 18.21 -5.92
C ASP A 182 -15.75 18.60 -7.35
N THR A 183 -14.52 19.07 -7.54
CA THR A 183 -13.97 19.48 -8.83
C THR A 183 -12.90 18.52 -9.32
N TRP A 184 -12.84 18.30 -10.63
CA TRP A 184 -11.79 17.47 -11.25
C TRP A 184 -10.53 18.25 -11.62
N ASP A 185 -10.65 19.56 -11.78
CA ASP A 185 -9.58 20.46 -12.25
C ASP A 185 -9.69 21.84 -11.60
N LEU A 186 -8.67 22.68 -11.77
CA LEU A 186 -8.54 24.00 -11.14
C LEU A 186 -8.30 25.12 -12.17
N PRO A 187 -9.31 25.50 -12.97
CA PRO A 187 -9.16 26.59 -13.94
C PRO A 187 -8.90 27.95 -13.26
N TRP A 188 -9.19 28.07 -11.97
CA TRP A 188 -9.09 29.30 -11.19
C TRP A 188 -7.67 29.63 -10.71
N ILE A 189 -6.66 28.82 -11.04
CA ILE A 189 -5.25 29.10 -10.70
C ILE A 189 -4.80 30.52 -11.12
N GLY A 190 -5.30 31.01 -12.25
CA GLY A 190 -5.01 32.35 -12.75
C GLY A 190 -5.65 33.48 -11.93
N LEU A 191 -6.68 33.19 -11.15
CA LEU A 191 -7.44 34.17 -10.36
C LEU A 191 -6.85 34.42 -8.97
N VAL A 192 -5.94 33.55 -8.50
CA VAL A 192 -5.31 33.66 -7.17
C VAL A 192 -4.08 34.58 -7.26
N ALA A 193 -3.88 35.46 -6.30
CA ALA A 193 -2.68 36.29 -6.20
C ALA A 193 -1.43 35.42 -5.90
N ASP A 194 -0.23 35.89 -6.26
CA ASP A 194 1.00 35.22 -5.79
C ASP A 194 1.11 35.35 -4.26
N GLY A 195 1.47 34.27 -3.58
CA GLY A 195 1.36 34.13 -2.13
C GLY A 195 -0.06 33.88 -1.61
N GLY A 196 -1.09 34.00 -2.46
CA GLY A 196 -2.48 33.71 -2.13
C GLY A 196 -2.79 32.23 -1.97
N ARG A 197 -4.00 31.93 -1.49
CA ARG A 197 -4.43 30.57 -1.14
C ARG A 197 -5.51 30.04 -2.08
N LEU A 198 -5.44 28.76 -2.43
CA LEU A 198 -6.55 28.04 -3.05
C LEU A 198 -6.84 26.79 -2.23
N VAL A 199 -8.09 26.63 -1.80
CA VAL A 199 -8.54 25.44 -1.08
C VAL A 199 -9.64 24.78 -1.90
N ALA A 200 -9.46 23.52 -2.26
CA ALA A 200 -10.43 22.82 -3.11
C ALA A 200 -10.53 21.32 -2.80
N PRO A 201 -11.76 20.77 -2.79
CA PRO A 201 -12.04 19.36 -2.98
C PRO A 201 -11.67 18.95 -4.41
N LEU A 202 -10.45 18.46 -4.60
CA LEU A 202 -9.90 18.05 -5.89
C LEU A 202 -10.01 16.53 -6.06
N ARG A 203 -10.68 16.11 -7.14
CA ARG A 203 -10.81 14.71 -7.52
C ARG A 203 -9.55 14.20 -8.19
N ILE A 204 -8.94 13.21 -7.56
CA ILE A 204 -7.75 12.50 -8.04
C ILE A 204 -8.01 11.00 -7.91
N HIS A 205 -8.06 10.29 -9.03
CA HIS A 205 -8.35 8.86 -9.10
C HIS A 205 -9.63 8.48 -8.35
N GLN A 206 -10.73 9.18 -8.63
CA GLN A 206 -12.08 9.01 -8.03
C GLN A 206 -12.24 9.36 -6.55
N TYR A 207 -11.15 9.66 -5.85
CA TYR A 207 -11.23 10.16 -4.47
C TYR A 207 -11.25 11.68 -4.53
N VAL A 208 -12.05 12.29 -3.67
CA VAL A 208 -12.09 13.74 -3.52
C VAL A 208 -11.23 14.10 -2.32
N TRP A 209 -10.23 14.93 -2.56
CA TRP A 209 -9.26 15.36 -1.57
C TRP A 209 -9.48 16.84 -1.30
N SER A 210 -9.76 17.23 -0.07
CA SER A 210 -9.63 18.63 0.33
C SER A 210 -8.15 18.96 0.42
N ILE A 211 -7.69 19.89 -0.41
CA ILE A 211 -6.28 20.28 -0.50
C ILE A 211 -6.18 21.80 -0.38
N GLY A 212 -5.33 22.27 0.52
CA GLY A 212 -4.89 23.66 0.61
C GLY A 212 -3.59 23.89 -0.16
N PHE A 213 -3.57 24.93 -1.00
CA PHE A 213 -2.43 25.32 -1.80
C PHE A 213 -2.00 26.76 -1.52
N THR A 214 -0.70 27.01 -1.57
CA THR A 214 -0.13 28.36 -1.72
C THR A 214 0.29 28.58 -3.17
N LYS A 215 -0.09 29.70 -3.77
CA LYS A 215 0.41 30.08 -5.10
C LYS A 215 1.82 30.65 -5.00
N ARG A 216 2.76 30.14 -5.80
CA ARG A 216 4.12 30.67 -5.94
C ARG A 216 4.58 30.57 -7.39
N ASN A 217 5.05 31.66 -7.97
CA ASN A 217 5.59 31.70 -9.33
C ASN A 217 4.62 31.11 -10.40
N GLY A 218 3.31 31.31 -10.21
CA GLY A 218 2.28 30.81 -11.12
C GLY A 218 1.84 29.35 -10.90
N GLU A 219 2.44 28.64 -9.95
CA GLU A 219 2.10 27.26 -9.58
C GLU A 219 1.39 27.22 -8.22
N LEU A 220 0.54 26.22 -7.99
CA LEU A 220 -0.07 25.96 -6.68
C LEU A 220 0.66 24.81 -5.99
N ILE A 221 1.18 25.03 -4.79
CA ILE A 221 1.96 24.03 -4.05
C ILE A 221 1.21 23.66 -2.78
N SER A 222 0.95 22.37 -2.58
CA SER A 222 0.28 21.89 -1.36
C SER A 222 1.23 21.96 -0.16
N ASP A 223 0.73 22.50 0.95
CA ASP A 223 1.51 22.70 2.17
C ASP A 223 0.79 22.27 3.46
N GLU A 224 -0.34 21.58 3.33
CA GLU A 224 -1.10 20.97 4.42
C GLU A 224 -1.43 19.49 4.12
N PRO A 225 -1.70 18.67 5.15
CA PRO A 225 -2.16 17.29 4.96
C PRO A 225 -3.39 17.22 4.06
N LEU A 226 -3.45 16.18 3.23
CA LEU A 226 -4.59 15.92 2.35
C LEU A 226 -5.70 15.22 3.13
N THR A 227 -6.93 15.68 2.98
CA THR A 227 -8.08 15.08 3.66
C THR A 227 -9.05 14.49 2.66
N VAL A 228 -9.30 13.18 2.71
CA VAL A 228 -10.37 12.57 1.92
C VAL A 228 -11.72 13.08 2.39
N CYS A 229 -12.55 13.56 1.47
CA CYS A 229 -13.84 14.15 1.76
C CYS A 229 -14.91 13.77 0.72
N GLY A 230 -16.14 14.23 0.93
CA GLY A 230 -17.24 14.09 -0.02
C GLY A 230 -17.91 15.43 -0.22
N PHE A 231 -18.11 15.80 -1.49
CA PHE A 231 -18.80 17.03 -1.89
C PHE A 231 -19.76 16.72 -3.05
N VAL A 232 -20.75 17.60 -3.25
CA VAL A 232 -21.60 17.52 -4.45
C VAL A 232 -20.73 17.82 -5.69
N PRO A 233 -20.87 17.07 -6.79
CA PRO A 233 -20.08 17.31 -8.00
C PRO A 233 -20.31 18.71 -8.58
N VAL A 234 -19.24 19.34 -9.04
CA VAL A 234 -19.33 20.58 -9.83
C VAL A 234 -20.16 20.33 -11.10
N GLN A 235 -20.96 21.33 -11.48
CA GLN A 235 -21.81 21.31 -12.68
C GLN A 235 -21.26 22.27 -13.74
N GLY A 236 -21.91 22.33 -14.91
CA GLY A 236 -21.50 23.22 -15.99
C GLY A 236 -20.27 22.75 -16.75
N ALA A 237 -19.47 23.69 -17.26
CA ALA A 237 -18.30 23.40 -18.09
C ALA A 237 -17.16 22.70 -17.32
N GLY A 238 -17.16 22.78 -15.98
CA GLY A 238 -16.23 22.07 -15.11
C GLY A 238 -16.66 20.64 -14.76
N ALA A 239 -17.87 20.21 -15.16
CA ALA A 239 -18.39 18.89 -14.82
C ALA A 239 -17.55 17.77 -15.44
N TRP A 240 -17.13 16.83 -14.60
CA TRP A 240 -16.37 15.66 -15.03
C TRP A 240 -17.25 14.40 -14.99
N ASN A 241 -17.24 13.63 -16.08
CA ASN A 241 -17.98 12.38 -16.16
C ASN A 241 -17.06 11.19 -15.90
N THR A 242 -17.48 10.33 -14.98
CA THR A 242 -16.81 9.08 -14.66
C THR A 242 -16.71 8.20 -15.90
N ASN A 243 -15.49 7.96 -16.39
CA ASN A 243 -15.24 6.96 -17.44
C ASN A 243 -15.35 5.55 -16.86
N HIS A 244 -16.57 5.19 -16.52
CA HIS A 244 -16.94 3.98 -15.84
C HIS A 244 -17.28 2.89 -16.86
N ARG A 245 -16.69 1.71 -16.68
CA ARG A 245 -16.81 0.57 -17.58
C ARG A 245 -17.30 -0.64 -16.81
N ILE A 246 -18.31 -1.29 -17.35
CA ILE A 246 -18.92 -2.48 -16.77
C ILE A 246 -18.22 -3.68 -17.39
N VAL A 247 -17.61 -4.52 -16.56
CA VAL A 247 -17.18 -5.85 -17.00
C VAL A 247 -18.44 -6.71 -17.14
N PRO A 248 -18.69 -7.31 -18.31
CA PRO A 248 -19.87 -8.15 -18.51
C PRO A 248 -20.01 -9.26 -17.47
N ARG A 249 -21.25 -9.65 -17.17
CA ARG A 249 -21.66 -10.82 -16.35
C ARG A 249 -21.38 -10.78 -14.84
N HIS A 250 -20.61 -9.82 -14.33
CA HIS A 250 -20.15 -9.89 -12.94
C HIS A 250 -20.52 -8.68 -12.07
N GLY A 251 -21.22 -7.68 -12.61
CA GLY A 251 -21.53 -6.44 -11.88
C GLY A 251 -20.28 -5.64 -11.49
N ILE A 252 -19.13 -5.94 -12.10
CA ILE A 252 -17.84 -5.32 -11.78
C ILE A 252 -17.68 -4.05 -12.59
N HIS A 253 -17.28 -3.00 -11.90
CA HIS A 253 -17.26 -1.64 -12.38
C HIS A 253 -15.85 -1.09 -12.27
N LEU A 254 -15.26 -0.66 -13.39
CA LEU A 254 -13.90 -0.11 -13.45
C LEU A 254 -13.93 1.35 -13.90
N ALA A 255 -13.26 2.24 -13.16
CA ALA A 255 -13.10 3.65 -13.52
C ALA A 255 -11.63 4.04 -13.66
N PHE A 256 -11.29 4.72 -14.76
CA PHE A 256 -9.94 5.20 -15.08
C PHE A 256 -9.88 6.72 -15.01
N GLU A 257 -8.73 7.27 -14.58
CA GLU A 257 -8.56 8.72 -14.33
C GLU A 257 -8.49 9.56 -15.60
N ASP A 258 -7.80 9.07 -16.63
CA ASP A 258 -7.55 9.81 -17.88
C ASP A 258 -8.78 9.93 -18.79
N GLY A 259 -9.92 9.35 -18.40
CA GLY A 259 -11.13 9.35 -19.20
C GLY A 259 -11.06 8.52 -20.48
N THR A 260 -9.91 7.90 -20.81
CA THR A 260 -9.75 7.12 -22.04
C THR A 260 -10.55 5.81 -21.96
N PRO A 261 -11.51 5.56 -22.85
CA PRO A 261 -12.25 4.30 -22.87
C PRO A 261 -11.28 3.13 -23.13
N ARG A 262 -10.91 2.40 -22.08
CA ARG A 262 -10.26 1.10 -22.24
C ARG A 262 -11.36 0.05 -22.34
N PRO A 263 -11.42 -0.78 -23.40
CA PRO A 263 -12.34 -1.90 -23.44
C PRO A 263 -12.08 -2.79 -22.23
N VAL A 264 -13.10 -3.17 -21.46
CA VAL A 264 -12.94 -4.07 -20.29
C VAL A 264 -13.59 -5.43 -20.51
N ASP A 265 -14.29 -5.62 -21.64
CA ASP A 265 -15.03 -6.85 -21.94
C ASP A 265 -14.13 -8.09 -21.96
N HIS A 266 -12.89 -7.92 -22.39
CA HIS A 266 -11.87 -8.96 -22.44
C HIS A 266 -11.41 -9.44 -21.05
N LEU A 267 -11.82 -8.76 -19.97
CA LEU A 267 -11.58 -9.20 -18.59
C LEU A 267 -12.61 -10.22 -18.09
N ALA A 268 -13.77 -10.37 -18.73
CA ALA A 268 -14.81 -11.28 -18.24
C ALA A 268 -14.28 -12.72 -17.99
N PRO A 269 -13.49 -13.34 -18.91
CA PRO A 269 -12.93 -14.68 -18.67
C PRO A 269 -11.91 -14.76 -17.53
N ALA A 270 -11.39 -13.63 -17.04
CA ALA A 270 -10.44 -13.61 -15.92
C ALA A 270 -11.08 -14.07 -14.61
N PHE A 271 -12.39 -13.89 -14.49
CA PHE A 271 -13.18 -14.19 -13.30
C PHE A 271 -13.74 -15.63 -13.28
N ASP A 272 -13.61 -16.37 -14.38
CA ASP A 272 -13.98 -17.79 -14.47
C ASP A 272 -12.92 -18.71 -13.82
N ARG A 273 -11.75 -18.17 -13.45
CA ARG A 273 -10.64 -18.90 -12.85
C ARG A 273 -10.56 -18.66 -11.33
N PRO A 274 -10.00 -19.59 -10.55
CA PRO A 274 -9.69 -19.35 -9.16
C PRO A 274 -8.81 -18.11 -8.98
N ARG A 275 -9.16 -17.27 -8.00
CA ARG A 275 -8.34 -16.09 -7.67
C ARG A 275 -7.00 -16.54 -7.09
N THR A 276 -5.94 -15.79 -7.40
CA THR A 276 -4.67 -15.86 -6.68
C THR A 276 -4.67 -14.86 -5.54
N GLU A 277 -4.00 -15.20 -4.44
CA GLU A 277 -3.83 -14.33 -3.28
C GLU A 277 -2.35 -14.10 -3.00
N ILE A 278 -1.93 -12.85 -2.80
CA ILE A 278 -0.58 -12.48 -2.37
C ILE A 278 -0.68 -11.66 -1.09
N ARG A 279 -0.17 -12.24 0.00
CA ARG A 279 -0.06 -11.58 1.31
C ARG A 279 1.12 -10.62 1.34
N THR A 280 0.89 -9.38 1.79
CA THR A 280 1.93 -8.33 1.75
C THR A 280 2.81 -8.34 3.00
N ASN A 281 2.30 -8.87 4.12
CA ASN A 281 2.79 -8.70 5.49
C ASN A 281 2.87 -7.24 5.95
N VAL A 282 2.12 -6.35 5.30
CA VAL A 282 1.96 -4.97 5.71
C VAL A 282 0.62 -4.86 6.43
N THR A 283 0.66 -4.48 7.70
CA THR A 283 -0.51 -4.38 8.55
C THR A 283 -0.98 -2.94 8.73
N VAL A 284 -2.26 -2.75 9.04
CA VAL A 284 -2.90 -1.46 9.27
C VAL A 284 -3.89 -1.60 10.43
N GLY A 285 -3.90 -0.62 11.32
CA GLY A 285 -4.88 -0.57 12.42
C GLY A 285 -6.30 -0.34 11.90
N GLY A 286 -7.32 -0.85 12.60
CA GLY A 286 -8.70 -0.79 12.13
C GLY A 286 -9.30 0.62 12.00
N ALA A 287 -8.68 1.62 12.64
CA ALA A 287 -9.04 3.03 12.52
C ALA A 287 -7.93 3.86 11.85
N GLU A 288 -6.87 3.22 11.36
CA GLU A 288 -5.75 3.90 10.73
C GLU A 288 -6.09 4.20 9.26
N PRO A 289 -6.01 5.48 8.82
CA PRO A 289 -6.23 5.84 7.43
C PRO A 289 -5.11 5.30 6.54
N PHE A 290 -5.48 4.80 5.36
CA PHE A 290 -4.54 4.32 4.33
C PHE A 290 -4.89 4.86 2.93
N ASP A 291 -5.61 5.98 2.88
CA ASP A 291 -5.93 6.68 1.64
C ASP A 291 -4.67 7.14 0.89
N THR A 292 -3.60 7.51 1.57
CA THR A 292 -2.31 7.84 0.93
C THR A 292 -1.70 6.65 0.19
N LEU A 293 -1.87 5.41 0.69
CA LEU A 293 -1.50 4.21 -0.08
C LEU A 293 -2.30 4.12 -1.39
N GLN A 294 -3.60 4.44 -1.35
CA GLN A 294 -4.44 4.42 -2.56
C GLN A 294 -3.94 5.42 -3.61
N LEU A 295 -3.56 6.62 -3.18
CA LEU A 295 -2.99 7.65 -4.07
C LEU A 295 -1.60 7.26 -4.59
N TYR A 296 -0.76 6.67 -3.73
CA TYR A 296 0.56 6.17 -4.13
C TYR A 296 0.46 5.11 -5.23
N LEU A 297 -0.39 4.08 -5.03
CA LEU A 297 -0.60 3.03 -6.01
C LEU A 297 -1.12 3.58 -7.34
N ALA A 298 -1.93 4.65 -7.30
CA ALA A 298 -2.47 5.27 -8.49
C ALA A 298 -1.41 5.92 -9.39
N GLY A 299 -0.37 6.51 -8.78
CA GLY A 299 0.78 7.03 -9.49
C GLY A 299 1.81 5.96 -9.86
N ALA A 300 2.05 5.00 -8.97
CA ALA A 300 3.14 4.02 -9.10
C ALA A 300 2.83 2.88 -10.08
N LEU A 301 1.56 2.57 -10.33
CA LEU A 301 1.16 1.44 -11.15
C LEU A 301 0.50 1.89 -12.46
N PRO A 302 1.15 1.67 -13.61
CA PRO A 302 0.51 1.84 -14.91
C PRO A 302 -0.77 1.01 -15.00
N GLY A 303 -1.80 1.50 -15.70
CA GLY A 303 -3.07 0.78 -15.83
C GLY A 303 -3.88 0.68 -14.54
N PHE A 304 -3.59 1.53 -13.55
CA PHE A 304 -4.41 1.68 -12.36
C PHE A 304 -5.85 2.09 -12.70
N CYS A 305 -6.79 1.49 -11.98
CA CYS A 305 -8.20 1.81 -12.04
C CYS A 305 -8.86 1.62 -10.68
N ARG A 306 -10.05 2.18 -10.54
CA ARG A 306 -10.90 2.00 -9.36
C ARG A 306 -11.93 0.93 -9.63
N LEU A 307 -12.02 -0.04 -8.73
CA LEU A 307 -12.95 -1.16 -8.80
C LEU A 307 -14.08 -0.97 -7.80
N SER A 308 -15.32 -0.98 -8.29
CA SER A 308 -16.53 -1.13 -7.48
C SER A 308 -17.31 -2.35 -7.96
N VAL A 309 -18.30 -2.76 -7.17
CA VAL A 309 -19.24 -3.83 -7.52
C VAL A 309 -20.63 -3.27 -7.33
N ASP A 310 -21.48 -3.45 -8.33
CA ASP A 310 -22.90 -3.15 -8.22
C ASP A 310 -23.56 -4.12 -7.22
N PRO A 311 -24.13 -3.63 -6.10
CA PRO A 311 -24.78 -4.49 -5.12
C PRO A 311 -25.93 -5.33 -5.68
N ASP A 312 -26.66 -4.81 -6.68
CA ASP A 312 -27.81 -5.50 -7.28
C ASP A 312 -27.38 -6.60 -8.26
N HIS A 313 -26.12 -6.56 -8.71
CA HIS A 313 -25.53 -7.51 -9.65
C HIS A 313 -24.27 -8.22 -9.08
N ASP A 314 -24.08 -8.18 -7.75
CA ASP A 314 -22.93 -8.80 -7.09
C ASP A 314 -23.02 -10.33 -7.15
N THR A 315 -22.07 -10.92 -7.88
CA THR A 315 -21.95 -12.37 -8.04
C THR A 315 -21.13 -13.04 -6.92
N GLY A 316 -20.55 -12.26 -6.00
CA GLY A 316 -19.69 -12.75 -4.93
C GLY A 316 -18.25 -13.09 -5.36
N ILE A 317 -17.91 -12.91 -6.64
CA ILE A 317 -16.57 -13.18 -7.19
C ILE A 317 -15.53 -12.23 -6.58
N ILE A 318 -15.90 -10.97 -6.37
CA ILE A 318 -15.10 -10.00 -5.63
C ILE A 318 -15.45 -10.15 -4.16
N CYS A 319 -14.67 -10.94 -3.43
CA CYS A 319 -14.90 -11.20 -2.01
C CYS A 319 -13.68 -10.80 -1.16
N PRO A 320 -13.85 -9.95 -0.13
CA PRO A 320 -15.04 -9.13 0.11
C PRO A 320 -15.21 -8.04 -0.98
N PRO A 321 -16.45 -7.64 -1.33
CA PRO A 321 -16.68 -6.53 -2.25
C PRO A 321 -16.34 -5.19 -1.57
N PRO A 322 -15.80 -4.21 -2.30
CA PRO A 322 -15.63 -2.85 -1.79
C PRO A 322 -17.00 -2.24 -1.45
N ARG A 323 -17.24 -1.87 -0.20
CA ARG A 323 -18.57 -1.42 0.28
C ARG A 323 -18.77 0.08 0.28
N THR A 324 -17.75 0.83 0.70
CA THR A 324 -17.84 2.28 0.93
C THR A 324 -17.09 3.08 -0.13
N TRP A 325 -15.89 2.63 -0.50
CA TRP A 325 -15.04 3.30 -1.47
C TRP A 325 -14.56 2.32 -2.55
N PRO A 326 -14.42 2.77 -3.81
CA PRO A 326 -13.84 1.94 -4.86
C PRO A 326 -12.41 1.50 -4.53
N ALA A 327 -12.12 0.21 -4.64
CA ALA A 327 -10.82 -0.35 -4.35
C ALA A 327 -9.78 0.01 -5.43
N ALA A 328 -8.51 0.16 -5.03
CA ALA A 328 -7.39 0.18 -5.96
C ALA A 328 -7.30 -1.15 -6.72
N ALA A 329 -7.20 -1.05 -8.04
CA ALA A 329 -6.99 -2.18 -8.94
C ALA A 329 -6.03 -1.81 -10.08
N ILE A 330 -5.44 -2.81 -10.72
CA ILE A 330 -4.64 -2.65 -11.94
C ILE A 330 -5.06 -3.68 -12.98
N VAL A 331 -5.00 -3.28 -14.25
CA VAL A 331 -5.27 -4.16 -15.38
C VAL A 331 -3.96 -4.50 -16.12
N ARG A 332 -3.76 -5.78 -16.41
CA ARG A 332 -2.63 -6.32 -17.19
C ARG A 332 -3.15 -7.26 -18.27
N GLY A 333 -3.36 -6.74 -19.48
CA GLY A 333 -4.01 -7.49 -20.55
C GLY A 333 -5.37 -8.03 -20.09
N THR A 334 -5.60 -9.34 -20.25
CA THR A 334 -6.82 -10.03 -19.82
C THR A 334 -6.80 -10.44 -18.34
N SER A 335 -6.14 -9.67 -17.48
CA SER A 335 -5.98 -9.98 -16.04
C SER A 335 -6.09 -8.72 -15.21
N LEU A 336 -6.49 -8.91 -13.95
CA LEU A 336 -6.72 -7.83 -13.00
C LEU A 336 -6.14 -8.20 -11.64
N ALA A 337 -5.57 -7.24 -10.94
CA ALA A 337 -5.25 -7.38 -9.52
C ALA A 337 -5.88 -6.24 -8.73
N ARG A 338 -6.31 -6.50 -7.49
CA ARG A 338 -6.88 -5.48 -6.61
C ARG A 338 -6.31 -5.57 -5.21
N LEU A 339 -6.26 -4.42 -4.54
CA LEU A 339 -6.01 -4.33 -3.11
C LEU A 339 -7.23 -4.83 -2.32
N ALA A 340 -6.96 -5.62 -1.30
CA ALA A 340 -7.88 -6.13 -0.30
C ALA A 340 -7.23 -5.98 1.08
N HIS A 341 -7.98 -6.32 2.13
CA HIS A 341 -7.42 -6.47 3.46
C HIS A 341 -8.16 -7.56 4.23
N ASP A 342 -7.40 -8.32 5.02
CA ASP A 342 -7.92 -9.37 5.88
C ASP A 342 -7.65 -9.01 7.34
N ARG A 343 -8.63 -9.23 8.22
CA ARG A 343 -8.37 -9.10 9.67
C ARG A 343 -7.51 -10.27 10.13
N ILE A 344 -6.40 -9.97 10.79
CA ILE A 344 -5.46 -10.98 11.31
C ILE A 344 -5.48 -11.10 12.83
N GLY A 345 -6.07 -10.13 13.53
CA GLY A 345 -6.16 -10.12 14.99
C GLY A 345 -6.71 -8.80 15.52
N ASP A 346 -6.39 -8.52 16.78
CA ASP A 346 -6.66 -7.26 17.47
C ASP A 346 -5.35 -6.70 18.05
N ASP A 347 -5.24 -5.37 18.12
CA ASP A 347 -4.14 -4.67 18.77
C ASP A 347 -4.30 -4.70 20.30
N GLU A 348 -3.31 -4.17 21.02
CA GLU A 348 -3.32 -4.09 22.49
C GLU A 348 -4.51 -3.31 23.06
N ARG A 349 -5.17 -2.49 22.24
CA ARG A 349 -6.35 -1.67 22.60
C ARG A 349 -7.66 -2.35 22.20
N GLY A 350 -7.61 -3.59 21.69
CA GLY A 350 -8.77 -4.35 21.24
C GLY A 350 -9.37 -3.87 19.91
N LYS A 351 -8.64 -3.06 19.13
CA LYS A 351 -9.05 -2.67 17.78
C LYS A 351 -8.51 -3.68 16.76
N GLY A 352 -9.29 -3.97 15.72
CA GLY A 352 -8.88 -4.92 14.67
C GLY A 352 -7.57 -4.53 14.00
N VAL A 353 -6.67 -5.49 13.80
CA VAL A 353 -5.47 -5.35 12.95
C VAL A 353 -5.73 -6.08 11.66
N HIS A 354 -5.46 -5.40 10.55
CA HIS A 354 -5.69 -5.91 9.21
C HIS A 354 -4.38 -6.01 8.44
N GLU A 355 -4.23 -7.02 7.60
CA GLU A 355 -3.13 -7.12 6.65
C GLU A 355 -3.62 -6.73 5.26
N PHE A 356 -2.84 -5.96 4.51
CA PHE A 356 -3.10 -5.76 3.09
C PHE A 356 -2.82 -7.05 2.32
N VAL A 357 -3.78 -7.44 1.48
CA VAL A 357 -3.71 -8.64 0.65
C VAL A 357 -4.07 -8.27 -0.78
N ILE A 358 -3.40 -8.87 -1.76
CA ILE A 358 -3.69 -8.59 -3.18
C ILE A 358 -4.38 -9.79 -3.80
N HIS A 359 -5.56 -9.56 -4.40
CA HIS A 359 -6.30 -10.58 -5.14
C HIS A 359 -6.05 -10.42 -6.64
N GLY A 360 -5.53 -11.47 -7.28
CA GLY A 360 -5.27 -11.54 -8.72
C GLY A 360 -6.27 -12.43 -9.46
N TYR A 361 -6.71 -12.00 -10.63
CA TYR A 361 -7.69 -12.66 -11.49
C TYR A 361 -7.15 -12.79 -12.93
N GLY A 362 -7.41 -13.91 -13.57
CA GLY A 362 -6.95 -14.22 -14.94
C GLY A 362 -5.54 -14.80 -15.05
N PRO A 363 -5.09 -15.11 -16.28
CA PRO A 363 -3.83 -15.83 -16.54
C PRO A 363 -2.57 -15.11 -16.02
N ALA A 364 -2.54 -13.78 -16.02
CA ALA A 364 -1.47 -12.96 -15.46
C ALA A 364 -1.82 -12.37 -14.08
N GLY A 365 -2.89 -12.86 -13.44
CA GLY A 365 -3.38 -12.33 -12.16
C GLY A 365 -2.35 -12.41 -11.04
N ARG A 366 -1.57 -13.50 -10.97
CA ARG A 366 -0.48 -13.65 -10.00
C ARG A 366 0.63 -12.61 -10.20
N GLN A 367 1.06 -12.39 -11.45
CA GLN A 367 2.10 -11.41 -11.76
C GLN A 367 1.64 -9.99 -11.39
N ALA A 368 0.41 -9.62 -11.78
CA ALA A 368 -0.18 -8.35 -11.41
C ALA A 368 -0.31 -8.20 -9.88
N ALA A 369 -0.67 -9.28 -9.17
CA ALA A 369 -0.78 -9.26 -7.72
C ALA A 369 0.59 -9.08 -7.03
N CYS A 370 1.64 -9.72 -7.53
CA CYS A 370 3.01 -9.53 -7.06
C CYS A 370 3.49 -8.09 -7.28
N GLU A 371 3.26 -7.53 -8.46
CA GLU A 371 3.63 -6.14 -8.80
C GLU A 371 2.99 -5.13 -7.83
N MET A 372 1.69 -5.26 -7.59
CA MET A 372 0.99 -4.39 -6.63
C MET A 372 1.47 -4.62 -5.19
N ALA A 373 1.71 -5.87 -4.78
CA ALA A 373 2.22 -6.18 -3.44
C ALA A 373 3.61 -5.57 -3.20
N GLU A 374 4.48 -5.56 -4.23
CA GLU A 374 5.78 -4.90 -4.17
C GLU A 374 5.64 -3.40 -3.94
N GLN A 375 4.68 -2.75 -4.61
CA GLN A 375 4.40 -1.32 -4.43
C GLN A 375 3.81 -1.01 -3.04
N VAL A 376 2.93 -1.86 -2.50
CA VAL A 376 2.45 -1.71 -1.11
C VAL A 376 3.61 -1.75 -0.12
N ARG A 377 4.54 -2.71 -0.30
CA ARG A 377 5.73 -2.81 0.56
C ARG A 377 6.71 -1.65 0.33
N HIS A 378 6.80 -1.11 -0.89
CA HIS A 378 7.60 0.08 -1.18
C HIS A 378 7.05 1.31 -0.46
N TRP A 379 5.74 1.53 -0.53
CA TRP A 379 5.05 2.58 0.21
C TRP A 379 5.26 2.46 1.72
N GLN A 380 5.10 1.25 2.29
CA GLN A 380 5.37 0.98 3.71
C GLN A 380 6.77 1.45 4.12
N ARG A 381 7.79 1.10 3.31
CA ARG A 381 9.19 1.36 3.66
C ARG A 381 9.57 2.83 3.55
N ASN A 382 9.02 3.52 2.54
CA ASN A 382 9.57 4.81 2.12
C ASN A 382 8.63 5.98 2.34
N HIS A 383 7.31 5.76 2.41
CA HIS A 383 6.34 6.84 2.28
C HIS A 383 5.25 6.86 3.35
N ARG A 384 4.91 5.72 3.98
CA ARG A 384 3.81 5.64 4.97
C ARG A 384 4.00 6.59 6.15
N ALA A 385 5.23 6.77 6.61
CA ALA A 385 5.55 7.65 7.73
C ALA A 385 5.60 9.15 7.35
N ALA A 386 5.56 9.48 6.05
CA ALA A 386 5.51 10.86 5.62
C ALA A 386 4.17 11.49 6.00
N ALA A 387 4.19 12.75 6.44
CA ALA A 387 2.97 13.47 6.82
C ALA A 387 1.94 13.52 5.68
N CYS A 388 2.38 13.80 4.45
CA CYS A 388 1.57 13.74 3.23
C CYS A 388 2.45 13.81 1.97
N PRO A 389 1.94 13.40 0.79
CA PRO A 389 2.57 13.73 -0.48
C PRO A 389 2.43 15.23 -0.81
N HIS A 390 3.40 15.76 -1.56
CA HIS A 390 3.32 17.13 -2.09
C HIS A 390 2.71 17.12 -3.50
N ILE A 391 1.70 17.94 -3.71
CA ILE A 391 1.02 18.11 -4.99
C ILE A 391 1.31 19.53 -5.48
N THR A 392 1.89 19.61 -6.67
CA THR A 392 2.07 20.86 -7.40
C THR A 392 1.09 20.89 -8.57
N VAL A 393 0.30 21.95 -8.68
CA VAL A 393 -0.62 22.16 -9.81
C VAL A 393 -0.03 23.25 -10.70
N ILE A 394 0.20 22.88 -11.96
CA ILE A 394 0.84 23.70 -12.96
C ILE A 394 -0.20 24.01 -14.05
N PRO A 395 -0.34 25.27 -14.51
CA PRO A 395 -1.17 25.57 -15.67
C PRO A 395 -0.71 24.74 -16.89
N ARG A 396 -1.64 24.13 -17.62
CA ARG A 396 -1.31 23.28 -18.77
C ARG A 396 -0.57 24.01 -19.90
N THR A 397 -0.70 25.33 -19.96
CA THR A 397 0.00 26.20 -20.92
C THR A 397 1.45 26.49 -20.54
N ALA A 398 1.89 26.16 -19.32
CA ALA A 398 3.26 26.40 -18.88
C ALA A 398 4.22 25.32 -19.44
N GLU A 399 5.42 25.75 -19.84
CA GLU A 399 6.45 24.87 -20.41
C GLU A 399 7.15 23.98 -19.35
N SER A 400 6.98 24.29 -18.06
CA SER A 400 7.65 23.57 -16.97
C SER A 400 6.99 22.23 -16.67
N ALA A 401 7.79 21.17 -16.73
CA ALA A 401 7.56 19.96 -15.95
C ALA A 401 8.74 19.82 -14.99
N ASP A 402 8.47 19.70 -13.70
CA ASP A 402 9.49 19.28 -12.73
C ASP A 402 10.00 17.90 -13.15
N PRO A 403 11.27 17.75 -13.60
CA PRO A 403 11.80 16.46 -14.00
C PRO A 403 11.92 15.46 -12.84
N CYS A 404 11.77 15.93 -11.59
CA CYS A 404 11.79 15.11 -10.38
C CYS A 404 10.40 14.68 -9.88
N ALA A 405 9.31 15.08 -10.55
CA ALA A 405 7.97 14.65 -10.19
C ALA A 405 7.80 13.14 -10.45
N ALA A 406 7.50 12.38 -9.39
CA ALA A 406 7.36 10.93 -9.48
C ALA A 406 6.11 10.50 -10.28
N HIS A 407 5.03 11.29 -10.19
CA HIS A 407 3.78 11.01 -10.90
C HIS A 407 3.17 12.29 -11.48
N ILE A 408 2.80 12.23 -12.75
CA ILE A 408 2.18 13.33 -13.49
C ILE A 408 0.76 12.92 -13.88
N ILE A 409 -0.23 13.75 -13.55
CA ILE A 409 -1.63 13.57 -13.96
C ILE A 409 -2.02 14.77 -14.82
N GLU A 410 -2.37 14.49 -16.06
CA GLU A 410 -2.85 15.51 -17.01
C GLU A 410 -4.35 15.74 -16.83
N LYS A 411 -4.75 17.00 -16.72
CA LYS A 411 -6.15 17.44 -16.68
C LYS A 411 -6.46 18.35 -17.87
N GLN A 412 -7.65 18.95 -17.89
CA GLN A 412 -8.08 19.80 -18.99
C GLN A 412 -7.36 21.15 -19.01
N TYR A 413 -7.22 21.79 -17.84
CA TYR A 413 -6.65 23.12 -17.63
C TYR A 413 -5.31 23.07 -16.90
N THR A 414 -5.08 22.04 -16.09
CA THR A 414 -3.87 21.92 -15.27
C THR A 414 -3.16 20.57 -15.45
N ARG A 415 -1.92 20.52 -14.95
CA ARG A 415 -1.13 19.31 -14.74
C ARG A 415 -0.83 19.21 -13.26
N LEU A 416 -1.07 18.03 -12.67
CA LEU A 416 -0.69 17.75 -11.29
C LEU A 416 0.62 16.97 -11.30
N ALA A 417 1.61 17.45 -10.54
CA ALA A 417 2.84 16.75 -10.22
C ALA A 417 2.80 16.31 -8.75
N ILE A 418 2.85 15.00 -8.50
CA ILE A 418 2.83 14.41 -7.16
C ILE A 418 4.23 13.92 -6.81
N ARG A 419 4.76 14.43 -5.69
CA ARG A 419 6.03 14.01 -5.12
C ARG A 419 5.80 13.34 -3.77
N TRP A 420 6.41 12.17 -3.61
CA TRP A 420 6.37 11.41 -2.36
C TRP A 420 7.65 11.65 -1.55
N PRO A 421 7.56 12.27 -0.36
CA PRO A 421 8.69 12.33 0.55
C PRO A 421 9.17 10.92 0.91
N VAL A 422 10.48 10.73 0.93
CA VAL A 422 11.10 9.50 1.41
C VAL A 422 11.43 9.69 2.88
N VAL A 423 10.77 8.93 3.76
CA VAL A 423 11.14 8.80 5.16
C VAL A 423 12.07 7.60 5.29
N PRO A 424 13.33 7.79 5.69
CA PRO A 424 14.26 6.67 5.88
C PRO A 424 13.76 5.71 6.95
N GLY A 425 13.99 4.40 6.79
CA GLY A 425 14.06 3.51 7.95
C GLY A 425 15.32 3.82 8.79
N THR A 426 15.50 3.13 9.90
CA THR A 426 16.68 3.34 10.77
C THR A 426 17.50 2.07 10.96
N ALA A 427 18.78 2.25 11.26
CA ALA A 427 19.67 1.17 11.63
C ALA A 427 20.77 1.64 12.60
N ALA A 428 21.16 0.78 13.54
CA ALA A 428 22.26 1.02 14.47
C ALA A 428 23.51 0.24 14.06
N LEU A 429 24.59 0.98 13.79
CA LEU A 429 25.95 0.48 13.71
C LEU A 429 26.56 0.54 15.11
N LEU A 430 26.55 -0.57 15.84
CA LEU A 430 27.13 -0.65 17.18
C LEU A 430 28.53 -1.26 17.14
N THR A 431 29.48 -0.58 17.79
CA THR A 431 30.87 -1.05 17.91
C THR A 431 31.28 -1.25 19.36
N ASP A 432 32.03 -2.31 19.63
CA ASP A 432 32.67 -2.52 20.95
C ASP A 432 34.10 -1.94 20.99
N ASP A 433 34.75 -2.08 22.14
CA ASP A 433 36.12 -1.62 22.40
C ASP A 433 37.19 -2.33 21.54
N GLU A 434 36.92 -3.58 21.12
CA GLU A 434 37.73 -4.36 20.20
C GLU A 434 37.53 -3.97 18.71
N GLY A 435 36.60 -3.06 18.41
CA GLY A 435 36.26 -2.64 17.04
C GLY A 435 35.49 -3.68 16.24
N ARG A 436 34.78 -4.60 16.91
CA ARG A 436 33.82 -5.53 16.30
C ARG A 436 32.48 -4.84 16.12
N TYR A 437 31.65 -5.38 15.23
CA TYR A 437 30.32 -4.87 14.91
C TYR A 437 29.25 -5.83 15.42
N LEU A 438 28.23 -5.33 16.12
CA LEU A 438 27.09 -6.15 16.52
C LEU A 438 26.15 -6.33 15.33
N LEU A 439 25.99 -7.58 14.89
CA LEU A 439 25.11 -7.94 13.78
C LEU A 439 24.03 -8.91 14.26
N HIS A 440 22.84 -8.80 13.66
CA HIS A 440 21.77 -9.78 13.87
C HIS A 440 21.55 -10.65 12.62
N LEU A 441 21.28 -11.94 12.82
CA LEU A 441 20.86 -12.85 11.76
C LEU A 441 19.33 -12.80 11.65
N ARG A 442 18.84 -12.35 10.50
CA ARG A 442 17.40 -12.29 10.22
C ARG A 442 16.84 -13.68 9.95
N SER A 443 15.61 -13.94 10.40
CA SER A 443 14.94 -15.22 10.17
C SER A 443 14.82 -15.53 8.67
N ALA A 444 15.28 -16.71 8.26
CA ALA A 444 15.17 -17.17 6.88
C ALA A 444 13.74 -17.62 6.50
N ASN A 445 12.91 -17.91 7.50
CA ASN A 445 11.59 -18.51 7.31
C ASN A 445 10.44 -17.50 7.43
N LYS A 446 10.75 -16.25 7.79
CA LYS A 446 9.76 -15.16 7.81
C LYS A 446 9.83 -14.37 6.50
N PRO A 447 8.69 -13.86 6.01
CA PRO A 447 8.64 -13.03 4.80
C PRO A 447 9.10 -11.59 5.09
N ILE A 448 10.33 -11.46 5.60
CA ILE A 448 10.95 -10.20 6.03
C ILE A 448 12.04 -9.78 5.04
N ARG A 449 12.38 -8.47 5.03
CA ARG A 449 13.51 -7.93 4.25
C ARG A 449 14.78 -8.69 4.63
N GLY A 450 15.61 -9.05 3.64
CA GLY A 450 16.90 -9.69 3.89
C GLY A 450 16.82 -11.00 4.69
N ALA A 451 15.74 -11.78 4.57
CA ALA A 451 15.60 -13.06 5.26
C ALA A 451 16.85 -13.93 5.08
N GLY A 452 17.37 -14.49 6.17
CA GLY A 452 18.59 -15.31 6.17
C GLY A 452 19.89 -14.52 5.92
N ARG A 453 19.86 -13.19 6.03
CA ARG A 453 21.05 -12.33 5.96
C ARG A 453 21.41 -11.76 7.32
N TRP A 454 22.69 -11.45 7.48
CA TRP A 454 23.22 -10.67 8.59
C TRP A 454 23.07 -9.17 8.28
N SER A 455 22.51 -8.41 9.22
CA SER A 455 22.32 -6.97 9.09
C SER A 455 22.53 -6.22 10.40
N LEU A 456 22.53 -4.90 10.31
CA LEU A 456 22.36 -4.02 11.47
C LEU A 456 20.96 -4.17 12.08
N LEU A 457 20.84 -3.85 13.37
CA LEU A 457 19.58 -3.74 14.10
C LEU A 457 18.83 -2.47 13.69
N GLY A 458 17.50 -2.51 13.65
CA GLY A 458 16.67 -1.36 13.30
C GLY A 458 15.49 -1.69 12.40
N GLY A 459 14.57 -0.73 12.29
CA GLY A 459 13.27 -0.92 11.68
C GLY A 459 12.82 0.24 10.80
N THR A 460 11.50 0.33 10.63
CA THR A 460 10.86 1.41 9.88
C THR A 460 10.50 2.55 10.82
N THR A 461 10.70 3.78 10.37
CA THR A 461 10.15 4.95 11.05
C THR A 461 8.63 4.94 10.97
N GLU A 462 7.97 5.29 12.06
CA GLU A 462 6.53 5.40 12.21
C GLU A 462 6.03 6.83 11.95
N GLY A 463 4.71 7.00 11.82
CA GLY A 463 4.11 8.30 11.53
C GLY A 463 4.30 9.29 12.69
N GLY A 464 4.97 10.41 12.42
CA GLY A 464 5.12 11.53 13.36
C GLY A 464 6.33 11.47 14.29
N GLU A 465 7.13 10.41 14.26
CA GLU A 465 8.41 10.34 14.98
C GLU A 465 9.59 10.82 14.10
N THR A 466 10.68 11.24 14.74
CA THR A 466 11.95 11.51 14.04
C THR A 466 12.75 10.22 13.83
N CYS A 467 13.72 10.22 12.91
CA CYS A 467 14.63 9.06 12.77
C CYS A 467 15.42 8.79 14.07
N ASP A 468 15.70 9.82 14.87
CA ASP A 468 16.42 9.71 16.15
C ASP A 468 15.54 9.01 17.20
N ASP A 469 14.25 9.36 17.27
CA ASP A 469 13.30 8.66 18.14
C ASP A 469 13.08 7.20 17.69
N ALA A 470 12.96 7.00 16.37
CA ALA A 470 12.73 5.70 15.76
C ALA A 470 13.84 4.69 16.08
N ILE A 471 15.12 5.09 15.96
CA ILE A 471 16.22 4.15 16.24
C ILE A 471 16.31 3.78 17.72
N VAL A 472 15.99 4.72 18.62
CA VAL A 472 15.95 4.46 20.06
C VAL A 472 14.80 3.50 20.39
N ARG A 473 13.63 3.69 19.78
CA ARG A 473 12.48 2.79 19.91
C ARG A 473 12.82 1.40 19.38
N ASP A 474 13.34 1.30 18.15
CA ASP A 474 13.68 0.03 17.50
C ASP A 474 14.68 -0.78 18.33
N LEU A 475 15.76 -0.17 18.83
CA LEU A 475 16.73 -0.87 19.69
C LEU A 475 16.08 -1.36 20.99
N ARG A 476 15.22 -0.55 21.60
CA ARG A 476 14.56 -0.92 22.85
C ARG A 476 13.58 -2.07 22.66
N GLU A 477 12.80 -2.05 21.59
CA GLU A 477 11.80 -3.08 21.28
C GLU A 477 12.45 -4.40 20.83
N GLU A 478 13.48 -4.32 19.98
CA GLU A 478 14.16 -5.51 19.44
C GLU A 478 15.11 -6.16 20.46
N THR A 479 15.72 -5.34 21.34
CA THR A 479 16.85 -5.82 22.17
C THR A 479 16.84 -5.39 23.63
N GLY A 480 15.91 -4.51 24.04
CA GLY A 480 15.92 -3.91 25.37
C GLY A 480 17.09 -2.96 25.63
N LEU A 481 17.87 -2.60 24.60
CA LEU A 481 19.04 -1.75 24.72
C LEU A 481 18.69 -0.27 24.78
N THR A 482 19.47 0.48 25.55
CA THR A 482 19.53 1.94 25.52
C THR A 482 20.98 2.34 25.22
N VAL A 483 21.20 3.00 24.09
CA VAL A 483 22.53 3.42 23.63
C VAL A 483 22.56 4.96 23.59
N PRO A 484 23.09 5.63 24.62
CA PRO A 484 22.93 7.09 24.78
C PRO A 484 23.83 7.91 23.85
N ASP A 485 24.84 7.31 23.22
CA ASP A 485 25.83 7.97 22.36
C ASP A 485 25.56 7.77 20.85
N LEU A 486 24.34 7.40 20.47
CA LEU A 486 23.95 7.28 19.07
C LEU A 486 24.10 8.62 18.35
N THR A 487 24.82 8.61 17.23
CA THR A 487 25.03 9.78 16.37
C THR A 487 24.79 9.42 14.90
N PRO A 488 24.18 10.31 14.09
CA PRO A 488 24.02 10.06 12.66
C PRO A 488 25.37 9.77 11.98
N PHE A 489 25.44 8.65 11.25
CA PHE A 489 26.67 8.17 10.61
C PHE A 489 26.57 8.22 9.09
N ALA A 490 25.56 7.58 8.50
CA ALA A 490 25.39 7.49 7.04
C ALA A 490 23.91 7.44 6.67
N THR A 491 23.61 7.76 5.42
CA THR A 491 22.34 7.40 4.77
C THR A 491 22.64 6.37 3.71
N VAL A 492 21.88 5.27 3.65
CA VAL A 492 22.07 4.23 2.65
C VAL A 492 20.90 4.25 1.70
N ASP A 493 21.17 4.53 0.43
CA ASP A 493 20.22 4.39 -0.66
C ASP A 493 20.46 3.06 -1.36
N THR A 494 19.49 2.16 -1.24
CA THR A 494 19.52 0.90 -1.97
C THR A 494 18.84 1.10 -3.32
N LEU A 495 19.53 0.71 -4.38
CA LEU A 495 19.02 0.63 -5.74
C LEU A 495 18.79 -0.83 -6.12
N ASP A 496 17.75 -1.12 -6.88
CA ASP A 496 17.57 -2.44 -7.48
C ASP A 496 18.62 -2.73 -8.56
N ALA A 497 18.59 -3.92 -9.13
CA ALA A 497 19.52 -4.33 -10.18
C ALA A 497 19.53 -3.39 -11.39
N ASN A 498 18.38 -2.80 -11.73
CA ASN A 498 18.20 -1.87 -12.84
C ASN A 498 18.64 -0.45 -12.48
N GLY A 499 18.86 -0.16 -11.21
CA GLY A 499 19.26 1.15 -10.70
C GLY A 499 18.08 2.00 -10.24
N ALA A 500 16.88 1.44 -10.16
CA ALA A 500 15.73 2.12 -9.60
C ALA A 500 15.84 2.19 -8.07
N PHE A 501 15.40 3.31 -7.48
CA PHE A 501 15.39 3.49 -6.03
C PHE A 501 14.49 2.43 -5.36
N LYS A 502 15.03 1.74 -4.35
CA LYS A 502 14.34 0.68 -3.63
C LYS A 502 13.96 1.09 -2.22
N ASP A 503 14.94 1.53 -1.43
CA ASP A 503 14.74 1.99 -0.06
C ASP A 503 15.87 2.91 0.42
N ARG A 504 15.58 3.65 1.50
CA ARG A 504 16.53 4.51 2.20
C ARG A 504 16.57 4.16 3.68
N VAL A 505 17.77 4.07 4.25
CA VAL A 505 17.98 3.82 5.69
C VAL A 505 18.94 4.84 6.28
N ARG A 506 18.58 5.47 7.40
CA ARG A 506 19.47 6.30 8.21
C ARG A 506 20.22 5.41 9.20
N VAL A 507 21.54 5.48 9.16
CA VAL A 507 22.41 4.70 10.05
C VAL A 507 22.94 5.61 11.15
N TYR A 508 22.82 5.15 12.39
CA TYR A 508 23.38 5.77 13.58
C TYR A 508 24.55 4.93 14.10
N HIS A 509 25.66 5.57 14.46
CA HIS A 509 26.80 4.92 15.10
C HIS A 509 26.73 5.14 16.62
N GLY A 510 27.00 4.10 17.39
CA GLY A 510 27.10 4.16 18.85
C GLY A 510 28.05 3.09 19.39
N THR A 511 28.43 3.21 20.65
CA THR A 511 29.33 2.26 21.32
C THR A 511 28.57 1.38 22.31
N LEU A 512 28.92 0.09 22.32
CA LEU A 512 28.32 -0.87 23.24
C LEU A 512 29.34 -1.95 23.59
N ASP A 513 29.63 -2.09 24.88
CA ASP A 513 30.52 -3.13 25.41
C ASP A 513 29.71 -4.09 26.29
N ARG A 514 28.90 -4.92 25.63
CA ARG A 514 28.08 -5.95 26.27
C ARG A 514 28.17 -7.25 25.49
N PRO A 515 28.39 -8.42 26.13
CA PRO A 515 28.41 -9.69 25.43
C PRO A 515 27.10 -9.96 24.68
N ALA A 516 27.19 -10.38 23.42
CA ALA A 516 26.00 -10.57 22.57
C ALA A 516 24.97 -11.57 23.15
N HIS A 517 25.40 -12.53 23.98
CA HIS A 517 24.53 -13.52 24.61
C HIS A 517 23.74 -12.97 25.82
N GLU A 518 24.10 -11.80 26.33
CA GLU A 518 23.36 -11.11 27.39
C GLU A 518 22.32 -10.12 26.84
N ILE A 519 22.36 -9.86 25.54
CA ILE A 519 21.41 -8.98 24.86
C ILE A 519 20.22 -9.85 24.46
N GLU A 520 19.05 -9.52 24.98
CA GLU A 520 17.82 -10.19 24.55
C GLU A 520 17.55 -9.85 23.08
N LEU A 521 16.98 -10.79 22.33
CA LEU A 521 16.60 -10.57 20.94
C LEU A 521 15.16 -11.03 20.77
N SER A 522 14.24 -10.07 20.67
CA SER A 522 12.82 -10.35 20.46
C SER A 522 12.51 -10.64 18.98
N GLU A 523 13.26 -10.01 18.07
CA GLU A 523 13.15 -10.22 16.62
C GLU A 523 14.50 -10.63 15.99
N GLY A 524 14.56 -11.85 15.45
CA GLY A 524 15.72 -12.37 14.74
C GLY A 524 16.04 -13.80 15.16
N VAL A 525 17.22 -14.30 14.77
CA VAL A 525 17.69 -15.65 15.13
C VAL A 525 18.87 -15.59 16.08
N GLN A 526 19.79 -14.65 15.88
CA GLN A 526 21.04 -14.59 16.62
C GLN A 526 21.66 -13.19 16.59
N LEU A 527 22.33 -12.79 17.68
CA LEU A 527 23.26 -11.67 17.73
C LEU A 527 24.71 -12.17 17.74
N ARG A 528 25.60 -11.43 17.06
CA ARG A 528 27.04 -11.74 17.02
C ARG A 528 27.90 -10.49 16.87
N TRP A 529 28.88 -10.35 17.76
CA TRP A 529 30.02 -9.46 17.55
C TRP A 529 30.95 -10.02 16.47
N THR A 530 31.16 -9.23 15.41
CA THR A 530 31.78 -9.70 14.17
C THR A 530 32.91 -8.77 13.75
N ARG A 531 34.08 -9.32 13.39
CA ARG A 531 35.17 -8.52 12.82
C ARG A 531 34.89 -8.24 11.35
N VAL A 532 35.34 -7.09 10.84
CA VAL A 532 35.14 -6.71 9.43
C VAL A 532 35.64 -7.78 8.45
N ASP A 533 36.75 -8.44 8.75
CA ASP A 533 37.33 -9.45 7.85
C ASP A 533 36.49 -10.74 7.80
N ASP A 534 35.71 -11.03 8.86
CA ASP A 534 34.78 -12.18 8.88
C ASP A 534 33.55 -11.94 7.98
N THR A 535 33.19 -10.68 7.73
CA THR A 535 31.97 -10.34 6.97
C THR A 535 32.03 -10.78 5.51
N ALA A 536 33.22 -11.04 4.96
CA ALA A 536 33.42 -11.49 3.59
C ALA A 536 32.86 -12.90 3.32
N GLU A 537 32.85 -13.76 4.35
CA GLU A 537 32.36 -15.15 4.26
C GLU A 537 30.89 -15.28 4.72
N MET A 538 30.26 -14.17 5.12
CA MET A 538 28.90 -14.14 5.67
C MET A 538 27.88 -13.75 4.59
N SER A 539 26.66 -14.27 4.73
CA SER A 539 25.50 -13.85 3.93
C SER A 539 25.03 -12.47 4.41
N MET A 540 25.76 -11.42 4.02
CA MET A 540 25.50 -10.05 4.48
C MET A 540 24.38 -9.37 3.70
N ASP A 541 23.61 -8.52 4.39
CA ASP A 541 22.85 -7.47 3.73
C ASP A 541 23.81 -6.49 3.01
N PRO A 542 23.59 -6.18 1.71
CA PRO A 542 24.49 -5.32 0.94
C PRO A 542 24.67 -3.91 1.55
N GLY A 543 23.59 -3.34 2.08
CA GLY A 543 23.61 -2.02 2.75
C GLY A 543 24.48 -2.07 4.00
N THR A 544 24.25 -3.05 4.86
CA THR A 544 25.06 -3.29 6.06
C THR A 544 26.55 -3.47 5.73
N ALA A 545 26.88 -4.30 4.73
CA ALA A 545 28.26 -4.51 4.31
C ALA A 545 28.91 -3.24 3.75
N ALA A 546 28.15 -2.37 3.07
CA ALA A 546 28.65 -1.08 2.61
C ALA A 546 28.94 -0.13 3.77
N VAL A 547 28.04 -0.05 4.75
CA VAL A 547 28.19 0.78 5.97
C VAL A 547 29.43 0.37 6.77
N ILE A 548 29.62 -0.92 7.03
CA ILE A 548 30.80 -1.41 7.78
C ILE A 548 32.10 -1.04 7.06
N ARG A 549 32.14 -1.17 5.72
CA ARG A 549 33.30 -0.79 4.92
C ARG A 549 33.55 0.72 4.97
N GLU A 550 32.49 1.53 4.95
CA GLU A 550 32.61 2.98 5.07
C GLU A 550 33.07 3.39 6.47
N HIS A 551 32.51 2.82 7.53
CA HIS A 551 32.94 3.09 8.90
C HIS A 551 34.42 2.74 9.10
N ARG A 552 34.90 1.62 8.55
CA ARG A 552 36.34 1.28 8.58
C ARG A 552 37.21 2.33 7.89
N ARG A 553 36.73 2.97 6.83
CA ARG A 553 37.47 4.00 6.08
C ARG A 553 37.39 5.36 6.75
N ASN A 554 36.22 5.71 7.28
CA ASN A 554 35.91 7.01 7.84
C ASN A 554 34.94 6.85 9.03
N PRO A 555 35.44 6.57 10.24
CA PRO A 555 34.60 6.32 11.42
C PRO A 555 33.79 7.54 11.89
N ARG A 556 34.20 8.75 11.50
CA ARG A 556 33.56 10.02 11.92
C ARG A 556 33.35 10.92 10.71
N PRO A 557 32.37 10.58 9.84
CA PRO A 557 32.09 11.38 8.67
C PRO A 557 31.61 12.78 9.05
N ARG A 558 31.96 13.77 8.22
CA ARG A 558 31.46 15.12 8.39
C ARG A 558 30.00 15.18 7.95
N LEU A 559 29.13 15.69 8.82
CA LEU A 559 27.74 15.99 8.49
C LEU A 559 27.64 17.26 7.64
N ASP A 560 26.58 17.39 6.85
CA ASP A 560 26.29 18.63 6.15
C ASP A 560 25.76 19.72 7.10
N ALA A 561 25.46 20.90 6.55
CA ALA A 561 25.02 22.06 7.33
C ALA A 561 23.70 21.82 8.07
N ASP A 562 22.87 20.91 7.56
CA ASP A 562 21.56 20.56 8.11
C ASP A 562 21.63 19.31 9.02
N GLY A 563 22.86 18.84 9.33
CA GLY A 563 23.09 17.68 10.20
C GLY A 563 22.86 16.32 9.51
N THR A 564 22.69 16.28 8.20
CA THR A 564 22.47 15.05 7.43
C THR A 564 23.81 14.35 7.17
N PRO A 565 23.92 13.04 7.46
CA PRO A 565 25.11 12.26 7.15
C PRO A 565 25.26 11.97 5.64
N PRO A 566 26.48 11.65 5.17
CA PRO A 566 26.73 11.33 3.76
C PRO A 566 25.89 10.16 3.26
N THR A 567 25.54 10.19 1.97
CA THR A 567 24.77 9.12 1.32
C THR A 567 25.67 8.10 0.64
N ILE A 568 25.50 6.83 1.00
CA ILE A 568 26.11 5.66 0.38
C ILE A 568 25.08 5.03 -0.56
N GLN A 569 25.41 4.92 -1.84
CA GLN A 569 24.58 4.21 -2.80
C GLN A 569 25.00 2.75 -2.91
N VAL A 570 24.05 1.83 -2.77
CA VAL A 570 24.27 0.40 -2.85
C VAL A 570 23.35 -0.18 -3.91
N ARG A 571 23.91 -0.81 -4.93
CA ARG A 571 23.13 -1.53 -5.94
C ARG A 571 22.99 -2.99 -5.54
N GLU A 572 21.78 -3.51 -5.55
CA GLU A 572 21.57 -4.93 -5.35
C GLU A 572 22.16 -5.74 -6.51
N PRO A 573 22.77 -6.91 -6.22
CA PRO A 573 23.25 -7.78 -7.27
C PRO A 573 22.09 -8.17 -8.19
N SER A 574 22.33 -8.15 -9.50
CA SER A 574 21.38 -8.61 -10.52
C SER A 574 21.27 -10.14 -10.52
N ASP A 575 20.83 -10.74 -9.43
CA ASP A 575 20.65 -12.19 -9.38
C ASP A 575 19.16 -12.54 -9.47
N HIS A 576 18.60 -12.43 -10.68
CA HIS A 576 17.26 -12.89 -11.03
C HIS A 576 17.17 -14.43 -11.14
N ARG A 577 18.15 -15.17 -10.63
CA ARG A 577 18.17 -16.63 -10.73
C ARG A 577 17.49 -17.22 -9.50
N SER A 578 16.27 -17.69 -9.68
CA SER A 578 15.65 -18.60 -8.72
C SER A 578 16.57 -19.80 -8.51
N ARG A 579 16.98 -20.05 -7.27
CA ARG A 579 17.70 -21.28 -6.93
C ARG A 579 16.68 -22.42 -6.91
N SER A 580 16.99 -23.56 -7.53
CA SER A 580 16.16 -24.75 -7.47
C SER A 580 16.83 -25.84 -6.62
N ILE A 581 16.04 -26.56 -5.83
CA ILE A 581 16.50 -27.83 -5.24
C ILE A 581 16.51 -28.87 -6.36
N VAL A 582 17.63 -29.56 -6.55
CA VAL A 582 17.75 -30.64 -7.53
C VAL A 582 17.63 -31.98 -6.79
N GLY A 583 16.59 -32.75 -7.08
CA GLY A 583 16.48 -34.14 -6.64
C GLY A 583 16.83 -35.09 -7.78
N ALA A 584 17.50 -36.20 -7.46
CA ALA A 584 17.92 -37.20 -8.43
C ALA A 584 17.30 -38.55 -8.06
N HIS A 585 16.64 -39.18 -9.04
CA HIS A 585 15.87 -40.41 -8.87
C HIS A 585 16.44 -41.50 -9.76
N LEU A 586 16.59 -42.70 -9.21
CA LEU A 586 17.04 -43.86 -9.93
C LEU A 586 15.85 -44.70 -10.43
N VAL A 587 15.80 -44.93 -11.74
CA VAL A 587 14.82 -45.80 -12.39
C VAL A 587 15.51 -47.12 -12.77
N LEU A 588 15.24 -48.18 -12.01
CA LEU A 588 15.70 -49.53 -12.31
C LEU A 588 14.55 -50.33 -12.90
N VAL A 589 14.78 -50.97 -14.05
CA VAL A 589 13.80 -51.84 -14.70
C VAL A 589 14.40 -53.21 -14.93
N ARG A 590 13.75 -54.24 -14.39
CA ARG A 590 14.10 -55.65 -14.57
C ARG A 590 12.83 -56.41 -14.95
N ASP A 591 12.87 -57.14 -16.06
CA ASP A 591 11.75 -57.98 -16.56
C ASP A 591 10.40 -57.24 -16.64
N GLY A 592 10.42 -55.97 -17.07
CA GLY A 592 9.21 -55.14 -17.19
C GLY A 592 8.67 -54.58 -15.86
N ALA A 593 9.37 -54.80 -14.75
CA ALA A 593 9.04 -54.25 -13.43
C ALA A 593 10.04 -53.18 -13.00
N VAL A 594 9.55 -52.15 -12.30
CA VAL A 594 10.34 -51.07 -11.70
C VAL A 594 10.57 -51.30 -10.21
N LEU A 595 11.76 -50.99 -9.72
CA LEU A 595 12.06 -51.03 -8.29
C LEU A 595 11.44 -49.82 -7.58
N LEU A 596 10.63 -50.07 -6.54
CA LEU A 596 10.11 -49.04 -5.65
C LEU A 596 10.40 -49.42 -4.19
N GLY A 597 10.66 -48.40 -3.38
CA GLY A 597 10.86 -48.50 -1.93
C GLY A 597 9.68 -47.93 -1.17
N LYS A 598 9.22 -48.63 -0.13
CA LYS A 598 8.15 -48.14 0.73
C LYS A 598 8.71 -47.29 1.85
N ARG A 599 8.41 -45.99 1.81
CA ARG A 599 8.87 -45.00 2.78
C ARG A 599 8.38 -45.34 4.19
N HIS A 600 9.23 -45.10 5.18
CA HIS A 600 8.93 -45.35 6.58
C HIS A 600 7.66 -44.56 7.03
N PRO A 601 6.83 -45.10 7.93
CA PRO A 601 5.64 -44.40 8.44
C PRO A 601 5.93 -43.04 9.08
N ASP A 602 7.13 -42.88 9.67
CA ASP A 602 7.55 -41.62 10.30
C ASP A 602 8.22 -40.62 9.33
N SER A 603 8.23 -40.93 8.03
CA SER A 603 8.84 -40.04 7.03
C SER A 603 8.09 -38.71 6.96
N ALA A 604 8.83 -37.59 7.14
CA ALA A 604 8.30 -36.23 7.02
C ALA A 604 7.65 -35.93 5.66
N PHE A 605 8.07 -36.65 4.60
CA PHE A 605 7.49 -36.55 3.27
C PHE A 605 6.86 -37.89 2.86
N ALA A 606 5.59 -37.86 2.44
CA ALA A 606 4.85 -39.00 1.89
C ALA A 606 5.01 -40.31 2.72
N PRO A 607 4.62 -40.31 4.01
CA PRO A 607 4.79 -41.49 4.87
C PRO A 607 4.01 -42.69 4.34
N SER A 608 4.56 -43.89 4.50
CA SER A 608 3.96 -45.16 4.05
C SER A 608 3.67 -45.28 2.54
N THR A 609 4.19 -44.38 1.70
CA THR A 609 4.03 -44.45 0.23
C THR A 609 5.24 -45.07 -0.47
N TRP A 610 5.00 -45.65 -1.64
CA TRP A 610 6.05 -46.16 -2.52
C TRP A 610 6.71 -45.03 -3.30
N HIS A 611 8.03 -45.15 -3.50
CA HIS A 611 8.84 -44.16 -4.19
C HIS A 611 10.04 -44.80 -4.91
N LEU A 612 10.70 -44.07 -5.81
CA LEU A 612 11.98 -44.51 -6.38
C LEU A 612 13.11 -44.30 -5.36
N PRO A 613 14.23 -45.04 -5.47
CA PRO A 613 15.46 -44.65 -4.78
C PRO A 613 15.87 -43.24 -5.23
N ALA A 614 16.04 -42.32 -4.28
CA ALA A 614 16.19 -40.91 -4.61
C ALA A 614 16.68 -40.06 -3.46
N GLY A 615 17.44 -39.01 -3.77
CA GLY A 615 17.82 -37.99 -2.81
C GLY A 615 18.14 -36.64 -3.42
N HIS A 616 18.65 -35.74 -2.59
CA HIS A 616 18.95 -34.36 -2.98
C HIS A 616 20.42 -34.21 -3.33
N ARG A 617 20.69 -33.43 -4.39
CA ARG A 617 22.05 -33.09 -4.77
C ARG A 617 22.71 -32.23 -3.70
N GLU A 618 23.84 -32.69 -3.18
CA GLU A 618 24.66 -31.97 -2.22
C GLU A 618 25.57 -30.93 -2.90
N ARG A 619 26.30 -30.15 -2.09
CA ARG A 619 27.22 -29.12 -2.59
C ARG A 619 28.47 -29.76 -3.16
N GLY A 620 28.78 -29.47 -4.42
CA GLY A 620 30.01 -29.91 -5.08
C GLY A 620 29.90 -31.22 -5.87
N GLU A 621 28.73 -31.87 -5.87
CA GLU A 621 28.47 -33.09 -6.64
C GLU A 621 27.60 -32.85 -7.90
N SER A 622 27.71 -33.75 -8.89
CA SER A 622 26.83 -33.77 -10.07
C SER A 622 25.53 -34.54 -9.76
N ALA A 623 24.49 -34.39 -10.59
CA ALA A 623 23.26 -35.17 -10.41
C ALA A 623 23.44 -36.68 -10.63
N LEU A 624 24.41 -37.05 -11.49
CA LEU A 624 24.81 -38.44 -11.70
C LEU A 624 25.53 -38.99 -10.46
N ALA A 625 26.47 -38.24 -9.90
CA ALA A 625 27.17 -38.61 -8.68
C ALA A 625 26.20 -38.77 -7.50
N CYS A 626 25.24 -37.85 -7.37
CA CYS A 626 24.14 -37.95 -6.41
C CYS A 626 23.36 -39.26 -6.60
N THR A 627 22.96 -39.59 -7.83
CA THR A 627 22.21 -40.84 -8.10
C THR A 627 23.02 -42.09 -7.74
N VAL A 628 24.32 -42.11 -8.04
CA VAL A 628 25.22 -43.23 -7.68
C VAL A 628 25.36 -43.36 -6.17
N ARG A 629 25.54 -42.23 -5.47
CA ARG A 629 25.65 -42.17 -4.01
C ARG A 629 24.36 -42.68 -3.35
N GLU A 630 23.21 -42.12 -3.70
CA GLU A 630 21.90 -42.52 -3.16
C GLU A 630 21.59 -44.00 -3.48
N ALA A 631 21.95 -44.50 -4.66
CA ALA A 631 21.80 -45.92 -4.98
C ALA A 631 22.62 -46.81 -4.02
N ALA A 632 23.87 -46.44 -3.75
CA ALA A 632 24.74 -47.19 -2.84
C ALA A 632 24.25 -47.10 -1.39
N GLU A 633 23.85 -45.91 -0.94
CA GLU A 633 23.41 -45.62 0.43
C GLU A 633 22.06 -46.28 0.75
N GLU A 634 21.06 -46.12 -0.11
CA GLU A 634 19.69 -46.59 0.18
C GLU A 634 19.49 -48.09 -0.15
N THR A 635 20.14 -48.57 -1.21
CA THR A 635 19.86 -49.90 -1.79
C THR A 635 21.05 -50.87 -1.77
N GLY A 636 22.28 -50.37 -1.59
CA GLY A 636 23.50 -51.15 -1.70
C GLY A 636 23.92 -51.49 -3.13
N LEU A 637 23.29 -50.87 -4.12
CA LEU A 637 23.59 -51.11 -5.54
C LEU A 637 24.79 -50.29 -5.99
N ILE A 638 25.67 -50.92 -6.76
CA ILE A 638 26.84 -50.27 -7.34
C ILE A 638 26.55 -49.99 -8.82
N ILE A 639 26.55 -48.70 -9.19
CA ILE A 639 26.24 -48.22 -10.54
C ILE A 639 27.36 -47.29 -10.99
N ALA A 640 27.87 -47.49 -12.21
CA ALA A 640 28.81 -46.54 -12.80
C ALA A 640 28.03 -45.36 -13.41
N GLU A 641 28.56 -44.14 -13.32
CA GLU A 641 27.90 -42.96 -13.91
C GLU A 641 27.63 -43.13 -15.42
N GLY A 642 28.53 -43.81 -16.14
CA GLY A 642 28.36 -44.10 -17.57
C GLY A 642 27.21 -45.05 -17.92
N ASP A 643 26.67 -45.77 -16.92
CA ASP A 643 25.50 -46.64 -17.06
C ASP A 643 24.18 -45.91 -16.75
N LEU A 644 24.23 -44.63 -16.35
CA LEU A 644 23.05 -43.82 -16.07
C LEU A 644 22.70 -42.93 -17.27
N ARG A 645 21.43 -42.96 -17.67
CA ARG A 645 20.88 -42.08 -18.71
C ARG A 645 19.72 -41.27 -18.15
N LEU A 646 19.75 -39.94 -18.31
CA LEU A 646 18.58 -39.10 -18.01
C LEU A 646 17.42 -39.49 -18.94
N VAL A 647 16.29 -39.89 -18.35
CA VAL A 647 15.09 -40.31 -19.08
C VAL A 647 13.90 -39.37 -18.88
N HIS A 648 13.90 -38.55 -17.83
CA HIS A 648 12.86 -37.56 -17.60
C HIS A 648 13.34 -36.41 -16.71
N THR A 649 12.77 -35.23 -16.92
CA THR A 649 12.93 -34.05 -16.07
C THR A 649 11.54 -33.58 -15.64
N LEU A 650 11.32 -33.40 -14.35
CA LEU A 650 10.06 -32.87 -13.82
C LEU A 650 10.32 -31.57 -13.07
N ASP A 651 9.70 -30.50 -13.55
CA ASP A 651 9.70 -29.18 -12.90
C ASP A 651 8.53 -29.10 -11.92
N LEU A 652 8.83 -29.07 -10.62
CA LEU A 652 7.87 -29.17 -9.55
C LEU A 652 7.73 -27.83 -8.81
N LEU A 653 6.54 -27.25 -8.93
CA LEU A 653 6.12 -26.07 -8.19
C LEU A 653 5.25 -26.51 -7.00
N ASP A 654 5.83 -26.50 -5.82
CA ASP A 654 5.14 -26.80 -4.57
C ASP A 654 4.47 -25.53 -4.03
N VAL A 655 3.14 -25.50 -3.93
CA VAL A 655 2.37 -24.31 -3.54
C VAL A 655 2.76 -23.79 -2.15
N GLY A 656 3.34 -24.66 -1.30
CA GLY A 656 3.85 -24.30 0.03
C GLY A 656 5.34 -23.98 0.13
N SER A 657 6.12 -24.07 -0.96
CA SER A 657 7.57 -23.82 -0.94
C SER A 657 7.96 -22.57 -1.72
N THR A 658 8.84 -21.75 -1.14
CA THR A 658 9.42 -20.57 -1.81
C THR A 658 10.53 -20.91 -2.80
N ILE A 659 10.95 -22.18 -2.86
CA ILE A 659 12.06 -22.66 -3.69
C ILE A 659 11.54 -23.72 -4.68
N PRO A 660 11.61 -23.49 -6.00
CA PRO A 660 11.19 -24.49 -6.99
C PRO A 660 12.10 -25.74 -6.93
N ARG A 661 11.57 -26.88 -7.38
CA ARG A 661 12.31 -28.15 -7.39
C ARG A 661 12.42 -28.69 -8.80
N LEU A 662 13.62 -29.11 -9.18
CA LEU A 662 13.87 -29.84 -10.43
C LEU A 662 14.17 -31.29 -10.09
N GLN A 663 13.32 -32.21 -10.52
CA GLN A 663 13.50 -33.64 -10.30
C GLN A 663 14.05 -34.29 -11.56
N LEU A 664 15.23 -34.90 -11.46
CA LEU A 664 15.90 -35.60 -12.56
C LEU A 664 15.75 -37.11 -12.36
N PHE A 665 15.36 -37.82 -13.42
CA PHE A 665 15.16 -39.28 -13.38
C PHE A 665 16.17 -39.96 -14.29
N PHE A 666 17.04 -40.79 -13.70
CA PHE A 666 18.09 -41.51 -14.41
C PHE A 666 17.75 -43.00 -14.47
N LYS A 667 17.72 -43.57 -15.67
CA LYS A 667 17.59 -45.01 -15.88
C LYS A 667 18.98 -45.65 -15.95
N ALA A 668 19.19 -46.70 -15.16
CA ALA A 668 20.43 -47.48 -15.24
C ALA A 668 20.32 -48.58 -16.33
N SER A 669 21.34 -48.69 -17.18
CA SER A 669 21.50 -49.80 -18.12
C SER A 669 22.14 -51.03 -17.49
N ARG A 670 22.98 -50.83 -16.47
CA ARG A 670 23.70 -51.88 -15.75
C ARG A 670 23.94 -51.48 -14.31
N TRP A 671 23.92 -52.45 -13.40
CA TRP A 671 24.26 -52.30 -11.99
C TRP A 671 24.81 -53.61 -11.43
N GLN A 672 25.38 -53.57 -10.24
CA GLN A 672 25.83 -54.75 -9.48
C GLN A 672 25.16 -54.79 -8.10
N GLY A 673 24.87 -55.99 -7.63
CA GLY A 673 24.16 -56.22 -6.37
C GLY A 673 22.65 -56.43 -6.53
N GLU A 674 22.01 -56.84 -5.43
CA GLU A 674 20.56 -56.90 -5.29
C GLU A 674 20.13 -55.85 -4.25
N PRO A 675 18.99 -55.16 -4.45
CA PRO A 675 18.56 -54.09 -3.57
C PRO A 675 18.25 -54.63 -2.17
N ARG A 676 18.77 -53.94 -1.15
CA ARG A 676 18.57 -54.23 0.27
C ARG A 676 18.16 -52.96 0.99
N VAL A 677 17.43 -53.09 2.09
CA VAL A 677 17.12 -51.96 2.96
C VAL A 677 18.36 -51.66 3.80
N LEU A 678 19.08 -50.57 3.48
CA LEU A 678 20.24 -50.11 4.24
C LEU A 678 19.92 -48.97 5.21
N GLU A 679 18.85 -48.22 4.93
CA GLU A 679 18.32 -47.15 5.79
C GLU A 679 16.91 -47.52 6.31
N PRO A 680 16.82 -48.42 7.30
CA PRO A 680 15.52 -48.94 7.78
C PRO A 680 14.63 -47.88 8.44
N ASP A 681 15.21 -46.76 8.88
CA ASP A 681 14.53 -45.58 9.41
C ASP A 681 13.87 -44.72 8.32
N ARG A 682 14.26 -44.89 7.05
CA ARG A 682 13.72 -44.13 5.91
C ARG A 682 12.92 -44.98 4.93
N CYS A 683 13.31 -46.24 4.73
CA CYS A 683 12.67 -47.19 3.83
C CYS A 683 12.45 -48.53 4.55
N THR A 684 11.25 -49.09 4.45
CA THR A 684 10.87 -50.33 5.14
C THR A 684 10.99 -51.58 4.28
N GLU A 685 10.84 -51.44 2.96
CA GLU A 685 10.94 -52.55 2.01
C GLU A 685 11.22 -52.04 0.59
N TRP A 686 11.96 -52.85 -0.19
CA TRP A 686 12.14 -52.69 -1.63
C TRP A 686 11.38 -53.77 -2.40
N ARG A 687 10.65 -53.39 -3.44
CA ARG A 687 9.85 -54.33 -4.24
C ARG A 687 9.85 -53.97 -5.73
N TRP A 688 9.85 -55.00 -6.58
CA TRP A 688 9.65 -54.86 -8.02
C TRP A 688 8.15 -54.84 -8.36
N TRP A 689 7.71 -53.78 -9.02
CA TRP A 689 6.33 -53.56 -9.43
C TRP A 689 6.20 -53.56 -10.95
N PRO A 690 5.30 -54.33 -11.57
CA PRO A 690 5.07 -54.27 -13.02
C PRO A 690 4.75 -52.83 -13.45
N LEU A 691 5.38 -52.34 -14.52
CA LEU A 691 5.19 -50.96 -15.00
C LEU A 691 3.73 -50.65 -15.39
N ASN A 692 2.97 -51.68 -15.79
CA ASN A 692 1.54 -51.58 -16.11
C ASN A 692 0.61 -51.80 -14.90
N ALA A 693 1.15 -52.03 -13.70
CA ALA A 693 0.41 -52.29 -12.48
C ALA A 693 1.12 -51.70 -11.25
N LEU A 694 1.40 -50.39 -11.30
CA LEU A 694 2.02 -49.64 -10.21
C LEU A 694 1.11 -49.61 -8.96
N PRO A 695 1.69 -49.56 -7.74
CA PRO A 695 0.90 -49.54 -6.50
C PRO A 695 0.04 -48.28 -6.43
N GLU A 696 -1.11 -48.34 -5.75
CA GLU A 696 -2.00 -47.19 -5.55
C GLU A 696 -1.34 -46.09 -4.71
N GLN A 697 -0.68 -46.47 -3.61
CA GLN A 697 0.04 -45.57 -2.70
C GLN A 697 1.44 -45.24 -3.23
N LEU A 698 1.55 -44.48 -4.32
CA LEU A 698 2.80 -44.05 -4.95
C LEU A 698 2.91 -42.53 -4.89
N VAL A 699 4.09 -42.00 -4.57
CA VAL A 699 4.38 -40.56 -4.61
C VAL A 699 3.94 -39.97 -5.96
N ASP A 700 3.12 -38.90 -5.93
CA ASP A 700 2.45 -38.38 -7.13
C ASP A 700 3.41 -38.03 -8.27
N TYR A 701 4.48 -37.27 -7.98
CA TYR A 701 5.45 -36.91 -9.02
C TYR A 701 6.22 -38.12 -9.56
N THR A 702 6.33 -39.21 -8.78
CA THR A 702 6.93 -40.47 -9.26
C THR A 702 5.99 -41.17 -10.22
N ARG A 703 4.70 -41.21 -9.90
CA ARG A 703 3.68 -41.73 -10.83
C ARG A 703 3.67 -40.95 -12.13
N THR A 704 3.67 -39.62 -12.04
CA THR A 704 3.73 -38.72 -13.20
C THR A 704 4.97 -39.00 -14.04
N ALA A 705 6.16 -39.04 -13.41
CA ALA A 705 7.41 -39.30 -14.12
C ALA A 705 7.45 -40.69 -14.76
N LEU A 706 7.05 -41.77 -14.06
CA LEU A 706 7.04 -43.11 -14.64
C LEU A 706 6.07 -43.23 -15.83
N THR A 707 4.92 -42.57 -15.74
CA THR A 707 3.95 -42.50 -16.84
C THR A 707 4.55 -41.75 -18.03
N ALA A 708 5.19 -40.61 -17.80
CA ALA A 708 5.83 -39.81 -18.84
C ALA A 708 7.01 -40.56 -19.50
N ILE A 709 7.83 -41.25 -18.71
CA ILE A 709 8.94 -42.11 -19.20
C ILE A 709 8.41 -43.21 -20.12
N ALA A 710 7.29 -43.84 -19.77
CA ALA A 710 6.69 -44.88 -20.61
C ALA A 710 6.20 -44.35 -21.98
N HIS A 711 5.89 -43.05 -22.07
CA HIS A 711 5.50 -42.37 -23.30
C HIS A 711 6.66 -41.61 -23.96
N GLU A 712 7.90 -41.84 -23.51
CA GLU A 712 9.10 -41.15 -24.00
C GLU A 712 9.02 -39.61 -23.93
N GLN A 713 8.22 -39.08 -22.99
CA GLN A 713 8.12 -37.64 -22.77
C GLN A 713 9.32 -37.19 -21.92
N PRO A 714 10.16 -36.25 -22.39
CA PRO A 714 11.37 -35.86 -21.68
C PRO A 714 11.14 -34.88 -20.53
N TYR A 715 9.98 -34.21 -20.51
CA TYR A 715 9.69 -33.11 -19.58
C TYR A 715 8.22 -33.09 -19.12
N THR A 716 8.00 -32.77 -17.84
CA THR A 716 6.69 -32.45 -17.28
C THR A 716 6.78 -31.26 -16.33
N ASP A 717 5.87 -30.30 -16.41
CA ASP A 717 5.63 -29.31 -15.35
C ASP A 717 4.48 -29.78 -14.45
N MET A 718 4.66 -29.67 -13.13
CA MET A 718 3.65 -30.11 -12.16
C MET A 718 3.53 -29.13 -11.01
N VAL A 719 2.28 -28.73 -10.70
CA VAL A 719 1.94 -27.96 -9.51
C VAL A 719 1.39 -28.91 -8.47
N ARG A 720 2.07 -29.04 -7.31
CA ARG A 720 1.54 -29.84 -6.21
C ARG A 720 0.61 -28.97 -5.37
N THR A 721 -0.69 -29.18 -5.52
CA THR A 721 -1.70 -28.69 -4.57
C THR A 721 -1.66 -29.59 -3.34
N SER A 722 -1.54 -28.96 -2.16
CA SER A 722 -1.42 -29.55 -0.81
C SER A 722 -1.90 -30.99 -0.63
#